data_AF-K0R6N5-F1
#
_entry.id   AF-K0R6N5-F1
#
_cell.length_a   1.000
_cell.length_b   1.000
_cell.length_c   1.000
_cell.angle_alpha   90.00
_cell.angle_beta   90.00
_cell.angle_gamma   90.00
#
_symmetry.space_group_name_H-M   'P 1'
#
loop_
_entity.id
_entity.type
_entity.pdbx_description
1 polymer ?
#
loop_
_entity_poly.entity_id
_entity_poly.type
_entity_poly.pdbx_seq_one_letter_code
_entity_poly.pdbx_strand_id
1 'polypeptide(L)'
;EQPLVSPVGMPAFEEVDTDDPMQVSNAISGVDDFVPTTEPDATGKRCKSFVAINRIAKNIHAIWRSIAPENVDPKNEDFVRQQVEEMRELVRSSKEFVDRALTFQEKVTEKWNEDVGEVTKTMMLGLCGLAEESGKQCGAITLDLEYMAGILKEKEDGGWELADNWEERFILLVGDCKTVENVVKFIRDITNRDVAYDESSKMADDFMNALSRVMQLPGDWHAGLAMLQSIYTLFWDGLLKPFKDVLQFKRITRDVRGCYFQASRLGGYVADEIMRALVYEYASTYASKEDSMDNNTYICKFAMDFNVFLHGLKDSDDEWRRVCALFLIMYTDFRRFVDSYREGDAVSILHGYMRFAPIWQELGQSKYVERHWHQLEQLFRDFPFSRYMEAMINRCVRRYPKEDGKRMVAHDEHMENMNASFAAFPKVKTLSSFVQQGAIVGLVDRCKRAIELSYCIRGDISSRKREVFTSAIEPSTTQEKKRVWECLMLLRTCSEQEERRMTITLVSNIIPCLTVSLKKNKKGKKKQDSDETHSYDRLLSTVEQLLPSRQASVDEAGATEGEVADEEAVTASDEDAVMAHRADIDLGFGSDEVREDGRRKIHDLMTTDVWAKGEETFKKKDLKKSRKAASERAQRHRVVQREKMRAYIERKENARYGMLKEDKVGGMAHLHTKLQELRMASGKTNVNVPQSQLNHN
;
A
#
# COMPACT_ATOMS: atom_id res chain seq x y z
N GLU A 1 18.16 -16.38 -1.01
CA GLU A 1 16.84 -15.96 -0.50
C GLU A 1 16.75 -16.45 0.94
N GLN A 2 16.23 -15.64 1.87
CA GLN A 2 15.85 -16.20 3.17
C GLN A 2 14.59 -17.04 2.95
N PRO A 3 14.54 -18.30 3.41
CA PRO A 3 13.36 -19.13 3.27
C PRO A 3 12.20 -18.56 4.10
N LEU A 4 11.01 -18.48 3.50
CA LEU A 4 9.79 -18.11 4.21
C LEU A 4 9.31 -19.30 5.04
N VAL A 5 9.34 -19.17 6.37
CA VAL A 5 8.85 -20.22 7.27
C VAL A 5 7.34 -20.40 7.08
N SER A 6 6.88 -21.63 6.91
CA SER A 6 5.46 -21.86 6.68
C SER A 6 4.61 -21.62 7.93
N PRO A 7 3.35 -21.17 7.76
CA PRO A 7 2.38 -21.20 8.83
C PRO A 7 2.13 -22.62 9.35
N VAL A 8 1.82 -22.74 10.65
CA VAL A 8 1.25 -23.97 11.21
C VAL A 8 -0.14 -24.18 10.60
N GLY A 9 -0.47 -25.42 10.26
CA GLY A 9 -1.73 -25.78 9.59
C GLY A 9 -1.66 -25.69 8.05
N MET A 10 -0.58 -25.15 7.48
CA MET A 10 -0.42 -25.13 6.02
C MET A 10 -0.26 -26.56 5.47
N PRO A 11 -0.92 -26.93 4.35
CA PRO A 11 -0.73 -28.26 3.75
C PRO A 11 0.73 -28.54 3.36
N ALA A 12 1.14 -29.82 3.37
CA ALA A 12 2.51 -30.30 3.12
C ALA A 12 2.94 -30.19 1.64
N PHE A 13 2.89 -29.00 1.06
CA PHE A 13 3.24 -28.76 -0.34
C PHE A 13 4.72 -29.00 -0.67
N GLU A 14 5.60 -29.13 0.33
CA GLU A 14 7.00 -29.51 0.12
C GLU A 14 7.17 -30.92 -0.48
N GLU A 15 6.13 -31.76 -0.39
CA GLU A 15 6.09 -33.10 -1.00
C GLU A 15 5.62 -33.08 -2.46
N VAL A 16 5.03 -31.98 -2.91
CA VAL A 16 4.54 -31.82 -4.29
C VAL A 16 5.70 -31.40 -5.19
N ASP A 17 6.03 -32.26 -6.16
CA ASP A 17 6.91 -31.87 -7.26
C ASP A 17 6.17 -30.87 -8.16
N THR A 18 6.58 -29.61 -8.09
CA THR A 18 5.97 -28.53 -8.85
C THR A 18 6.32 -28.57 -10.34
N ASP A 19 7.25 -29.44 -10.74
CA ASP A 19 7.62 -29.69 -12.14
C ASP A 19 6.81 -30.87 -12.73
N ASP A 20 6.07 -31.62 -11.90
CA ASP A 20 5.17 -32.70 -12.33
C ASP A 20 3.72 -32.20 -12.43
N PRO A 21 3.14 -32.06 -13.64
CA PRO A 21 1.78 -31.55 -13.82
C PRO A 21 0.72 -32.44 -13.18
N MET A 22 0.96 -33.74 -13.01
CA MET A 22 0.01 -34.66 -12.38
C MET A 22 -0.06 -34.39 -10.87
N GLN A 23 1.08 -34.16 -10.22
CA GLN A 23 1.12 -33.82 -8.80
C GLN A 23 0.51 -32.44 -8.54
N VAL A 24 0.77 -31.46 -9.41
CA VAL A 24 0.12 -30.14 -9.32
C VAL A 24 -1.41 -30.25 -9.52
N SER A 25 -1.85 -31.02 -10.50
CA SER A 25 -3.28 -31.30 -10.75
C SER A 25 -3.94 -31.91 -9.51
N ASN A 26 -3.31 -32.94 -8.94
CA ASN A 26 -3.77 -33.58 -7.71
C ASN A 26 -3.81 -32.61 -6.53
N ALA A 27 -2.83 -31.71 -6.40
CA ALA A 27 -2.80 -30.72 -5.33
C ALA A 27 -3.93 -29.69 -5.45
N ILE A 28 -4.26 -29.24 -6.67
CA ILE A 28 -5.38 -28.32 -6.91
C ILE A 28 -6.71 -29.03 -6.68
N SER A 29 -6.86 -30.24 -7.21
CA SER A 29 -8.08 -31.04 -7.06
C SER A 29 -8.32 -31.44 -5.60
N GLY A 30 -7.29 -31.86 -4.88
CA GLY A 30 -7.38 -32.34 -3.49
C GLY A 30 -7.34 -31.25 -2.43
N VAL A 31 -7.50 -29.96 -2.80
CA VAL A 31 -7.30 -28.84 -1.86
C VAL A 31 -8.20 -28.92 -0.62
N ASP A 32 -9.42 -29.44 -0.78
CA ASP A 32 -10.37 -29.62 0.31
C ASP A 32 -9.98 -30.78 1.26
N ASP A 33 -9.24 -31.78 0.76
CA ASP A 33 -8.90 -33.02 1.45
C ASP A 33 -7.54 -32.96 2.19
N PHE A 34 -6.80 -31.85 2.05
CA PHE A 34 -5.53 -31.71 2.76
C PHE A 34 -5.71 -31.70 4.28
N VAL A 35 -4.84 -32.48 4.93
CA VAL A 35 -4.65 -32.48 6.39
C VAL A 35 -3.67 -31.35 6.74
N PRO A 36 -4.09 -30.39 7.59
CA PRO A 36 -3.21 -29.35 8.11
C PRO A 36 -1.98 -29.95 8.81
N THR A 37 -0.77 -29.49 8.48
CA THR A 37 0.44 -29.95 9.18
C THR A 37 0.56 -29.30 10.55
N THR A 38 1.00 -30.04 11.56
CA THR A 38 1.20 -29.51 12.92
C THR A 38 2.54 -28.79 13.10
N GLU A 39 3.49 -28.99 12.18
CA GLU A 39 4.84 -28.43 12.26
C GLU A 39 5.11 -27.43 11.13
N PRO A 40 5.76 -26.28 11.42
CA PRO A 40 6.18 -25.34 10.39
C PRO A 40 7.40 -25.85 9.60
N ASP A 41 7.42 -25.60 8.30
CA ASP A 41 8.58 -25.81 7.45
C ASP A 41 9.51 -24.59 7.49
N ALA A 42 10.60 -24.70 8.24
CA ALA A 42 11.65 -23.67 8.30
C ALA A 42 12.56 -23.64 7.06
N THR A 43 12.53 -24.67 6.21
CA THR A 43 13.29 -24.70 4.96
C THR A 43 12.68 -23.82 3.87
N GLY A 44 11.41 -23.44 4.03
CA GLY A 44 10.63 -22.62 3.11
C GLY A 44 10.26 -23.30 1.80
N LYS A 45 10.50 -24.61 1.68
CA LYS A 45 10.07 -25.41 0.53
C LYS A 45 8.56 -25.44 0.42
N ARG A 46 7.83 -25.60 1.53
CA ARG A 46 6.37 -25.61 1.58
C ARG A 46 5.78 -24.32 1.03
N CYS A 47 6.25 -23.17 1.52
CA CYS A 47 5.84 -21.85 1.02
C CYS A 47 6.17 -21.68 -0.46
N LYS A 48 7.37 -22.11 -0.89
CA LYS A 48 7.79 -22.03 -2.29
C LYS A 48 6.90 -22.87 -3.20
N SER A 49 6.60 -24.11 -2.82
CA SER A 49 5.72 -25.01 -3.57
C SER A 49 4.30 -24.47 -3.63
N PHE A 50 3.76 -23.98 -2.52
CA PHE A 50 2.45 -23.32 -2.50
C PHE A 50 2.38 -22.14 -3.48
N VAL A 51 3.36 -21.23 -3.43
CA VAL A 51 3.40 -20.09 -4.34
C VAL A 51 3.49 -20.53 -5.82
N ALA A 52 4.23 -21.60 -6.10
CA ALA A 52 4.32 -22.17 -7.45
C ALA A 52 2.98 -22.78 -7.92
N ILE A 53 2.32 -23.58 -7.08
CA ILE A 53 1.01 -24.16 -7.38
C ILE A 53 -0.04 -23.05 -7.53
N ASN A 54 -0.07 -22.07 -6.63
CA ASN A 54 -0.98 -20.92 -6.73
C ASN A 54 -0.77 -20.15 -8.04
N ARG A 55 0.49 -19.93 -8.45
CA ARG A 55 0.82 -19.33 -9.74
C ARG A 55 0.23 -20.13 -10.91
N ILE A 56 0.34 -21.46 -10.89
CA ILE A 56 -0.23 -22.33 -11.92
C ILE A 56 -1.77 -22.26 -11.89
N ALA A 57 -2.39 -22.31 -10.72
CA ALA A 57 -3.83 -22.20 -10.55
C ALA A 57 -4.40 -20.88 -11.11
N LYS A 58 -3.76 -19.74 -10.80
CA LYS A 58 -4.13 -18.43 -11.36
C LYS A 58 -3.92 -18.38 -12.89
N ASN A 59 -2.91 -19.05 -13.42
CA ASN A 59 -2.69 -19.16 -14.86
C ASN A 59 -3.76 -19.99 -15.56
N ILE A 60 -4.16 -21.14 -15.00
CA ILE A 60 -5.25 -21.97 -15.52
C ILE A 60 -6.50 -21.11 -15.71
N HIS A 61 -6.84 -20.30 -14.70
CA HIS A 61 -7.97 -19.40 -14.77
C HIS A 61 -7.78 -18.24 -15.77
N ALA A 62 -6.57 -17.68 -15.88
CA ALA A 62 -6.27 -16.66 -16.90
C ALA A 62 -6.38 -17.21 -18.34
N ILE A 63 -5.90 -18.44 -18.56
CA ILE A 63 -6.01 -19.16 -19.82
C ILE A 63 -7.48 -19.42 -20.15
N TRP A 64 -8.25 -19.93 -19.19
CA TRP A 64 -9.69 -20.15 -19.36
C TRP A 64 -10.42 -18.88 -19.79
N ARG A 65 -10.18 -17.75 -19.10
CA ARG A 65 -10.77 -16.45 -19.48
C ARG A 65 -10.33 -16.02 -20.88
N SER A 66 -9.07 -16.24 -21.23
CA SER A 66 -8.50 -15.84 -22.52
C SER A 66 -9.14 -16.58 -23.69
N ILE A 67 -9.40 -17.87 -23.54
CA ILE A 67 -9.94 -18.72 -24.61
C ILE A 67 -11.48 -18.83 -24.58
N ALA A 68 -12.16 -18.32 -23.55
CA ALA A 68 -13.61 -18.39 -23.44
C ALA A 68 -14.32 -17.74 -24.66
N PRO A 69 -15.38 -18.39 -25.21
CA PRO A 69 -16.01 -18.01 -26.48
C PRO A 69 -16.59 -16.59 -26.48
N GLU A 70 -17.00 -16.09 -25.31
CA GLU A 70 -17.61 -14.76 -25.12
C GLU A 70 -16.64 -13.62 -25.41
N ASN A 71 -15.34 -13.89 -25.30
CA ASN A 71 -14.30 -12.91 -25.54
C ASN A 71 -13.88 -12.88 -27.01
N VAL A 72 -14.12 -13.95 -27.78
CA VAL A 72 -13.67 -14.13 -29.17
C VAL A 72 -14.64 -13.49 -30.13
N ASP A 73 -14.20 -12.47 -30.87
CA ASP A 73 -14.99 -11.97 -31.98
C ASP A 73 -14.99 -13.05 -33.07
N PRO A 74 -16.13 -13.66 -33.40
CA PRO A 74 -16.19 -14.72 -34.39
C PRO A 74 -15.66 -14.24 -35.74
N LYS A 75 -15.66 -12.94 -36.02
CA LYS A 75 -15.30 -12.39 -37.34
C LYS A 75 -13.81 -12.44 -37.70
N ASN A 76 -12.94 -12.88 -36.79
CA ASN A 76 -11.52 -13.17 -37.08
C ASN A 76 -11.29 -14.67 -37.34
N GLU A 77 -12.19 -15.32 -38.11
CA GLU A 77 -12.18 -16.76 -38.40
C GLU A 77 -10.86 -17.24 -39.03
N ASP A 78 -10.17 -16.41 -39.81
CA ASP A 78 -8.87 -16.73 -40.43
C ASP A 78 -7.77 -17.08 -39.41
N PHE A 79 -7.95 -16.69 -38.15
CA PHE A 79 -6.98 -16.88 -37.07
C PHE A 79 -7.33 -18.04 -36.11
N VAL A 80 -8.54 -18.59 -36.18
CA VAL A 80 -8.97 -19.66 -35.27
C VAL A 80 -8.45 -21.01 -35.76
N ARG A 81 -7.33 -21.46 -35.18
CA ARG A 81 -6.79 -22.80 -35.45
C ARG A 81 -7.58 -23.86 -34.69
N GLN A 82 -7.66 -25.06 -35.26
CA GLN A 82 -8.29 -26.24 -34.66
C GLN A 82 -7.84 -26.48 -33.21
N GLN A 83 -6.55 -26.33 -32.94
CA GLN A 83 -5.95 -26.52 -31.60
C GLN A 83 -6.54 -25.58 -30.54
N VAL A 84 -6.92 -24.35 -30.92
CA VAL A 84 -7.54 -23.40 -30.00
C VAL A 84 -8.95 -23.86 -29.63
N GLU A 85 -9.73 -24.38 -30.58
CA GLU A 85 -11.05 -24.93 -30.30
C GLU A 85 -10.98 -26.21 -29.45
N GLU A 86 -9.99 -27.08 -29.72
CA GLU A 86 -9.73 -28.25 -28.89
C GLU A 86 -9.42 -27.86 -27.45
N MET A 87 -8.55 -26.86 -27.25
CA MET A 87 -8.24 -26.35 -25.91
C MET A 87 -9.45 -25.71 -25.24
N ARG A 88 -10.31 -25.00 -26.00
CA ARG A 88 -11.56 -24.45 -25.46
C ARG A 88 -12.49 -25.54 -24.95
N GLU A 89 -12.69 -26.57 -25.76
CA GLU A 89 -13.58 -27.67 -25.38
C GLU A 89 -13.03 -28.43 -24.18
N LEU A 90 -11.71 -28.63 -24.14
CA LEU A 90 -11.03 -29.23 -23.00
C LEU A 90 -11.30 -28.44 -21.71
N VAL A 91 -11.05 -27.13 -21.71
CA VAL A 91 -11.23 -26.31 -20.50
C VAL A 91 -12.70 -26.20 -20.10
N ARG A 92 -13.64 -26.20 -21.06
CA ARG A 92 -15.08 -26.29 -20.76
C ARG A 92 -15.45 -27.61 -20.08
N SER A 93 -14.92 -28.73 -20.59
CA SER A 93 -15.16 -30.05 -20.02
C SER A 93 -14.59 -30.21 -18.60
N SER A 94 -13.53 -29.45 -18.27
CA SER A 94 -12.87 -29.41 -16.96
C SER A 94 -13.30 -28.21 -16.09
N LYS A 95 -14.53 -27.69 -16.27
CA LYS A 95 -14.99 -26.50 -15.53
C LYS A 95 -14.83 -26.61 -14.01
N GLU A 96 -15.18 -27.75 -13.42
CA GLU A 96 -15.05 -27.96 -11.97
C GLU A 96 -13.60 -27.80 -11.50
N PHE A 97 -12.64 -28.32 -12.27
CA PHE A 97 -11.22 -28.17 -11.98
C PHE A 97 -10.77 -26.70 -12.08
N VAL A 98 -11.26 -25.96 -13.07
CA VAL A 98 -10.99 -24.51 -13.21
C VAL A 98 -11.57 -23.74 -12.02
N ASP A 99 -12.77 -24.08 -11.56
CA ASP A 99 -13.40 -23.45 -10.39
C ASP A 99 -12.60 -23.75 -9.11
N ARG A 100 -12.04 -24.97 -8.97
CA ARG A 100 -11.09 -25.30 -7.89
C ARG A 100 -9.78 -24.51 -8.00
N ALA A 101 -9.23 -24.36 -9.20
CA ALA A 101 -8.03 -23.55 -9.43
C ALA A 101 -8.26 -22.07 -9.07
N LEU A 102 -9.45 -21.52 -9.37
CA LEU A 102 -9.82 -20.16 -9.00
C LEU A 102 -9.86 -19.95 -7.48
N THR A 103 -10.35 -20.95 -6.74
CA THR A 103 -10.52 -20.89 -5.27
C THR A 103 -9.36 -21.50 -4.48
N PHE A 104 -8.33 -22.01 -5.16
CA PHE A 104 -7.22 -22.73 -4.52
C PHE A 104 -6.54 -21.93 -3.40
N GLN A 105 -6.17 -20.67 -3.65
CA GLN A 105 -5.48 -19.82 -2.69
C GLN A 105 -6.35 -19.50 -1.46
N GLU A 106 -7.62 -19.18 -1.68
CA GLU A 106 -8.63 -19.00 -0.61
C GLU A 106 -8.71 -20.25 0.26
N LYS A 107 -8.88 -21.43 -0.35
CA LYS A 107 -9.03 -22.70 0.35
C LYS A 107 -7.80 -23.08 1.16
N VAL A 108 -6.60 -22.87 0.62
CA VAL A 108 -5.35 -23.10 1.37
C VAL A 108 -5.24 -22.13 2.54
N THR A 109 -5.60 -20.86 2.35
CA THR A 109 -5.55 -19.86 3.42
C THR A 109 -6.46 -20.21 4.58
N GLU A 110 -7.67 -20.70 4.30
CA GLU A 110 -8.62 -21.17 5.32
C GLU A 110 -8.09 -22.34 6.15
N LYS A 111 -7.20 -23.17 5.60
CA LYS A 111 -6.66 -24.35 6.30
C LYS A 111 -5.67 -23.99 7.41
N TRP A 112 -4.94 -22.88 7.27
CA TRP A 112 -3.98 -22.42 8.29
C TRP A 112 -4.44 -21.17 9.05
N ASN A 113 -5.51 -20.53 8.59
CA ASN A 113 -6.17 -19.41 9.24
C ASN A 113 -7.69 -19.63 9.23
N GLU A 114 -8.17 -20.45 10.17
CA GLU A 114 -9.58 -20.85 10.25
C GLU A 114 -10.53 -19.64 10.37
N ASP A 115 -10.06 -18.57 11.03
CA ASP A 115 -10.84 -17.35 11.24
C ASP A 115 -10.84 -16.41 10.04
N VAL A 116 -10.14 -16.72 8.93
CA VAL A 116 -9.96 -15.78 7.80
C VAL A 116 -11.30 -15.29 7.21
N GLY A 117 -12.38 -16.05 7.37
CA GLY A 117 -13.74 -15.66 6.97
C GLY A 117 -14.51 -14.81 7.98
N GLU A 118 -13.99 -14.63 9.21
CA GLU A 118 -14.62 -13.83 10.26
C GLU A 118 -14.34 -12.34 10.09
N VAL A 119 -15.36 -11.51 10.26
CA VAL A 119 -15.21 -10.04 10.15
C VAL A 119 -14.38 -9.51 11.32
N THR A 120 -13.35 -8.71 11.01
CA THR A 120 -12.51 -8.05 12.01
C THR A 120 -13.36 -7.08 12.84
N LYS A 121 -13.27 -7.23 14.16
CA LYS A 121 -13.88 -6.30 15.11
C LYS A 121 -12.98 -5.06 15.23
N THR A 122 -13.32 -4.00 14.50
CA THR A 122 -12.59 -2.72 14.58
C THR A 122 -13.12 -1.85 15.73
N MET A 123 -12.20 -1.37 16.57
CA MET A 123 -12.45 -0.33 17.57
C MET A 123 -11.66 0.93 17.18
N MET A 124 -12.33 2.08 17.16
CA MET A 124 -11.68 3.36 16.91
C MET A 124 -11.32 4.00 18.25
N LEU A 125 -10.04 4.26 18.48
CA LEU A 125 -9.52 4.82 19.74
C LEU A 125 -9.67 6.35 19.84
N GLY A 126 -10.21 6.99 18.81
CA GLY A 126 -10.28 8.45 18.69
C GLY A 126 -9.10 9.03 17.89
N LEU A 127 -9.11 10.35 17.69
CA LEU A 127 -8.09 11.03 16.90
C LEU A 127 -6.96 11.54 17.80
N CYS A 128 -5.71 11.29 17.41
CA CYS A 128 -4.55 11.88 18.07
C CYS A 128 -4.32 13.31 17.55
N GLY A 129 -4.08 14.26 18.45
CA GLY A 129 -3.72 15.65 18.09
C GLY A 129 -2.30 15.83 17.55
N LEU A 130 -1.55 14.74 17.41
CA LEU A 130 -0.18 14.72 16.91
C LEU A 130 -0.17 14.24 15.47
N ALA A 131 0.70 14.84 14.65
CA ALA A 131 0.91 14.42 13.27
C ALA A 131 2.12 13.48 13.18
N GLU A 132 2.07 12.49 12.29
CA GLU A 132 3.16 11.54 12.07
C GLU A 132 4.34 12.12 11.26
N GLU A 133 4.46 13.45 11.16
CA GLU A 133 5.43 14.15 10.32
C GLU A 133 6.87 14.01 10.84
N SER A 134 7.03 13.87 12.17
CA SER A 134 8.34 13.77 12.81
C SER A 134 8.48 12.51 13.67
N GLY A 135 9.72 12.00 13.77
CA GLY A 135 10.03 10.88 14.65
C GLY A 135 9.58 11.10 16.10
N LYS A 136 9.69 12.32 16.64
CA LYS A 136 9.23 12.61 18.01
C LYS A 136 7.72 12.45 18.18
N GLN A 137 6.93 12.98 17.25
CA GLN A 137 5.48 12.89 17.32
C GLN A 137 5.00 11.46 17.08
N CYS A 138 5.57 10.77 16.08
CA CYS A 138 5.27 9.36 15.81
C CYS A 138 5.66 8.46 16.99
N GLY A 139 6.78 8.75 17.65
CA GLY A 139 7.19 8.10 18.89
C GLY A 139 6.19 8.32 20.03
N ALA A 140 5.73 9.56 20.23
CA ALA A 140 4.71 9.86 21.23
C ALA A 140 3.37 9.14 20.95
N ILE A 141 2.94 9.07 19.69
CA ILE A 141 1.78 8.27 19.27
C ILE A 141 2.00 6.80 19.61
N THR A 142 3.19 6.26 19.35
CA THR A 142 3.53 4.86 19.65
C THR A 142 3.47 4.57 21.15
N LEU A 143 4.05 5.43 21.98
CA LEU A 143 3.99 5.29 23.45
C LEU A 143 2.55 5.42 23.99
N ASP A 144 1.73 6.28 23.39
CA ASP A 144 0.31 6.40 23.73
C ASP A 144 -0.47 5.11 23.39
N LEU A 145 -0.18 4.49 22.24
CA LEU A 145 -0.73 3.18 21.89
C LEU A 145 -0.28 2.08 22.87
N GLU A 146 0.99 2.11 23.31
CA GLU A 146 1.51 1.19 24.35
C GLU A 146 0.80 1.40 25.70
N TYR A 147 0.50 2.64 26.07
CA TYR A 147 -0.32 2.94 27.24
C TYR A 147 -1.74 2.39 27.11
N MET A 148 -2.40 2.60 25.96
CA MET A 148 -3.74 2.09 25.72
C MET A 148 -3.80 0.55 25.69
N ALA A 149 -2.75 -0.10 25.18
CA ALA A 149 -2.58 -1.55 25.26
C ALA A 149 -2.23 -2.03 26.69
N GLY A 150 -1.91 -1.10 27.59
CA GLY A 150 -1.42 -1.33 28.95
C GLY A 150 -0.11 -2.10 28.99
N ILE A 151 0.78 -1.82 28.03
CA ILE A 151 2.21 -2.13 28.10
C ILE A 151 2.89 -1.11 29.02
N LEU A 152 2.46 0.16 28.92
CA LEU A 152 2.87 1.24 29.81
C LEU A 152 1.74 1.60 30.79
N LYS A 153 2.13 2.16 31.93
CA LYS A 153 1.22 2.83 32.89
C LYS A 153 1.83 4.14 33.38
N GLU A 154 0.96 5.09 33.68
CA GLU A 154 1.34 6.38 34.27
C GLU A 154 1.50 6.23 35.78
N LYS A 155 2.54 6.85 36.32
CA LYS A 155 2.81 6.96 37.76
C LYS A 155 2.06 8.14 38.36
N GLU A 156 1.92 8.14 39.69
CA GLU A 156 1.31 9.26 40.43
C GLU A 156 2.09 10.59 40.26
N ASP A 157 3.38 10.53 39.94
CA ASP A 157 4.23 11.71 39.69
C ASP A 157 4.16 12.24 38.24
N GLY A 158 3.31 11.64 37.40
CA GLY A 158 3.20 11.95 35.96
C GLY A 158 4.31 11.35 35.10
N GLY A 159 5.18 10.52 35.69
CA GLY A 159 6.15 9.70 34.98
C GLY A 159 5.51 8.44 34.37
N TRP A 160 6.30 7.69 33.63
CA TRP A 160 5.87 6.43 33.01
C TRP A 160 6.66 5.25 33.59
N GLU A 161 6.03 4.08 33.59
CA GLU A 161 6.71 2.79 33.80
C GLU A 161 6.01 1.67 33.03
N LEU A 162 6.67 0.53 32.97
CA LEU A 162 6.08 -0.69 32.45
C LEU A 162 4.90 -1.12 33.33
N ALA A 163 3.81 -1.52 32.68
CA ALA A 163 2.67 -2.10 33.37
C ALA A 163 3.00 -3.47 33.95
N ASP A 164 2.20 -3.91 34.91
CA ASP A 164 2.22 -5.30 35.34
C ASP A 164 1.90 -6.17 34.11
N ASN A 165 2.50 -7.35 33.99
CA ASN A 165 2.32 -8.28 32.86
C ASN A 165 2.54 -7.72 31.43
N TRP A 166 3.29 -6.63 31.27
CA TRP A 166 3.60 -6.03 29.95
C TRP A 166 4.20 -7.03 28.94
N GLU A 167 4.96 -8.03 29.42
CA GLU A 167 5.59 -9.07 28.61
C GLU A 167 4.59 -10.01 27.91
N GLU A 168 3.34 -10.05 28.36
CA GLU A 168 2.28 -10.84 27.71
C GLU A 168 1.61 -10.07 26.57
N ARG A 169 1.74 -8.74 26.59
CA ARG A 169 1.08 -7.81 25.67
C ARG A 169 1.97 -7.46 24.49
N PHE A 170 1.34 -7.07 23.39
CA PHE A 170 2.03 -6.87 22.12
C PHE A 170 1.19 -6.02 21.17
N ILE A 171 1.85 -5.23 20.34
CA ILE A 171 1.21 -4.38 19.33
C ILE A 171 1.80 -4.72 17.95
N LEU A 172 0.91 -4.98 17.00
CA LEU A 172 1.22 -4.92 15.57
C LEU A 172 0.98 -3.49 15.11
N LEU A 173 2.06 -2.74 14.85
CA LEU A 173 1.96 -1.39 14.33
C LEU A 173 2.08 -1.43 12.81
N VAL A 174 1.00 -1.10 12.11
CA VAL A 174 0.97 -1.02 10.66
C VAL A 174 0.82 0.42 10.23
N GLY A 175 1.71 0.88 9.37
CA GLY A 175 1.72 2.26 8.90
C GLY A 175 2.30 2.38 7.51
N ASP A 176 2.22 3.58 6.97
CA ASP A 176 2.79 3.87 5.67
C ASP A 176 4.33 3.84 5.72
N CYS A 177 4.89 4.23 4.59
CA CYS A 177 6.31 4.39 4.39
C CYS A 177 6.99 5.21 5.48
N LYS A 178 6.39 6.34 5.79
CA LYS A 178 6.93 7.41 6.60
C LYS A 178 6.74 7.14 8.08
N THR A 179 5.61 6.57 8.48
CA THR A 179 5.32 6.17 9.86
C THR A 179 6.44 5.27 10.39
N VAL A 180 6.75 4.17 9.71
CA VAL A 180 7.80 3.21 10.12
C VAL A 180 9.17 3.89 10.22
N GLU A 181 9.54 4.74 9.25
CA GLU A 181 10.80 5.49 9.29
C GLU A 181 10.90 6.40 10.52
N ASN A 182 9.78 7.06 10.86
CA ASN A 182 9.72 7.97 11.99
C ASN A 182 9.76 7.23 13.33
N VAL A 183 9.13 6.07 13.46
CA VAL A 183 9.27 5.20 14.64
C VAL A 183 10.71 4.69 14.79
N VAL A 184 11.33 4.17 13.72
CA VAL A 184 12.73 3.72 13.75
C VAL A 184 13.68 4.87 14.13
N LYS A 185 13.43 6.08 13.60
CA LYS A 185 14.17 7.28 13.97
C LYS A 185 14.01 7.60 15.46
N PHE A 186 12.80 7.50 16.00
CA PHE A 186 12.52 7.71 17.42
C PHE A 186 13.28 6.73 18.33
N ILE A 187 13.17 5.42 18.03
CA ILE A 187 13.91 4.37 18.76
C ILE A 187 15.40 4.70 18.76
N ARG A 188 15.97 5.02 17.59
CA ARG A 188 17.38 5.37 17.45
C ARG A 188 17.75 6.60 18.28
N ASP A 189 16.89 7.61 18.32
CA ASP A 189 17.16 8.85 19.05
C ASP A 189 17.11 8.59 20.58
N ILE A 190 16.24 7.68 21.06
CA ILE A 190 16.23 7.20 22.46
C ILE A 190 17.49 6.39 22.78
N THR A 191 17.86 5.42 21.94
CA THR A 191 19.03 4.54 22.20
C THR A 191 20.35 5.31 22.24
N ASN A 192 20.45 6.43 21.53
CA ASN A 192 21.69 7.19 21.37
C ASN A 192 21.85 8.39 22.31
N ARG A 193 21.02 8.48 23.36
CA ARG A 193 21.17 9.49 24.40
C ARG A 193 22.47 9.30 25.18
N ASP A 194 23.05 10.41 25.64
CA ASP A 194 24.18 10.36 26.56
C ASP A 194 23.67 9.86 27.92
N VAL A 195 24.24 8.75 28.42
CA VAL A 195 23.81 8.11 29.66
C VAL A 195 24.04 9.08 30.83
N ALA A 196 22.95 9.60 31.40
CA ALA A 196 22.99 10.31 32.67
C ALA A 196 22.54 9.36 33.80
N TYR A 197 22.91 9.64 35.04
CA TYR A 197 22.50 8.83 36.21
C TYR A 197 21.09 9.19 36.72
N ASP A 198 20.20 9.69 35.86
CA ASP A 198 18.93 10.31 36.23
C ASP A 198 17.70 9.44 35.96
N GLU A 199 16.56 9.85 36.53
CA GLU A 199 15.23 9.22 36.31
C GLU A 199 14.84 9.17 34.83
N SER A 200 15.30 10.15 34.02
CA SER A 200 15.12 10.14 32.57
C SER A 200 15.77 8.91 31.93
N SER A 201 16.92 8.49 32.46
CA SER A 201 17.63 7.29 32.02
C SER A 201 16.85 6.02 32.36
N LYS A 202 16.29 5.90 33.56
CA LYS A 202 15.38 4.78 33.85
C LYS A 202 14.15 4.77 32.94
N MET A 203 13.49 5.91 32.75
CA MET A 203 12.25 6.00 31.97
C MET A 203 12.43 5.59 30.51
N ALA A 204 13.52 5.97 29.84
CA ALA A 204 13.70 5.50 28.47
C ALA A 204 14.25 4.08 28.36
N ASP A 205 14.74 3.47 29.43
CA ASP A 205 14.96 2.01 29.44
C ASP A 205 13.58 1.30 29.50
N ASP A 206 12.64 1.81 30.30
CA ASP A 206 11.25 1.35 30.31
C ASP A 206 10.60 1.52 28.92
N PHE A 207 10.80 2.66 28.25
CA PHE A 207 10.31 2.85 26.87
C PHE A 207 10.98 1.91 25.87
N MET A 208 12.29 1.64 25.97
CA MET A 208 12.95 0.68 25.08
C MET A 208 12.41 -0.74 25.29
N ASN A 209 12.12 -1.11 26.53
CA ASN A 209 11.46 -2.39 26.84
C ASN A 209 10.05 -2.43 26.27
N ALA A 210 9.25 -1.37 26.45
CA ALA A 210 7.92 -1.28 25.86
C ALA A 210 7.95 -1.39 24.33
N LEU A 211 8.86 -0.65 23.67
CA LEU A 211 9.04 -0.67 22.21
C LEU A 211 9.49 -2.04 21.68
N SER A 212 10.13 -2.88 22.50
CA SER A 212 10.42 -4.27 22.15
C SER A 212 9.16 -5.14 21.99
N ARG A 213 8.00 -4.64 22.44
CA ARG A 213 6.68 -5.25 22.29
C ARG A 213 5.90 -4.71 21.09
N VAL A 214 6.53 -3.90 20.25
CA VAL A 214 5.92 -3.37 19.03
C VAL A 214 6.60 -3.99 17.83
N MET A 215 5.86 -4.77 17.06
CA MET A 215 6.31 -5.23 15.74
C MET A 215 5.77 -4.30 14.67
N GLN A 216 6.68 -3.79 13.86
CA GLN A 216 6.36 -2.88 12.78
C GLN A 216 6.17 -3.67 11.48
N LEU A 217 4.99 -3.54 10.87
CA LEU A 217 4.69 -4.12 9.57
C LEU A 217 4.46 -3.00 8.54
N PRO A 218 4.87 -3.20 7.28
CA PRO A 218 4.64 -2.22 6.23
C PRO A 218 3.17 -2.19 5.81
N GLY A 219 2.69 -1.01 5.39
CA GLY A 219 1.41 -0.86 4.70
C GLY A 219 1.41 -1.54 3.33
N ASP A 220 0.64 -2.62 3.20
CA ASP A 220 0.60 -3.45 2.00
C ASP A 220 -0.07 -2.74 0.82
N TRP A 221 -1.05 -1.87 1.06
CA TRP A 221 -1.66 -1.11 -0.03
C TRP A 221 -0.69 -0.08 -0.63
N HIS A 222 0.07 0.63 0.21
CA HIS A 222 1.14 1.52 -0.27
C HIS A 222 2.28 0.77 -0.96
N ALA A 223 2.58 -0.48 -0.56
CA ALA A 223 3.50 -1.32 -1.31
C ALA A 223 2.93 -1.67 -2.69
N GLY A 224 1.65 -2.02 -2.79
CA GLY A 224 0.94 -2.23 -4.06
C GLY A 224 0.96 -0.99 -4.95
N LEU A 225 0.73 0.20 -4.39
CA LEU A 225 0.88 1.49 -5.06
C LEU A 225 2.29 1.66 -5.66
N ALA A 226 3.33 1.32 -4.91
CA ALA A 226 4.72 1.40 -5.36
C ALA A 226 5.07 0.38 -6.45
N MET A 227 4.51 -0.83 -6.37
CA MET A 227 4.62 -1.84 -7.42
C MET A 227 3.99 -1.33 -8.72
N LEU A 228 2.76 -0.78 -8.65
CA LEU A 228 2.09 -0.20 -9.81
C LEU A 228 2.85 1.02 -10.35
N GLN A 229 3.37 1.89 -9.49
CA GLN A 229 4.20 3.01 -9.90
C GLN A 229 5.48 2.54 -10.62
N SER A 230 6.06 1.42 -10.21
CA SER A 230 7.22 0.81 -10.88
C SER A 230 6.88 0.35 -12.29
N ILE A 231 5.73 -0.30 -12.46
CA ILE A 231 5.20 -0.71 -13.77
C ILE A 231 4.98 0.53 -14.65
N TYR A 232 4.32 1.56 -14.13
CA TYR A 232 4.08 2.80 -14.87
C TYR A 232 5.40 3.51 -15.18
N THR A 233 6.39 3.46 -14.29
CA THR A 233 7.68 4.10 -14.56
C THR A 233 8.38 3.47 -15.77
N LEU A 234 8.34 2.14 -15.89
CA LEU A 234 8.97 1.38 -16.97
C LEU A 234 8.18 1.42 -18.28
N PHE A 235 6.86 1.23 -18.21
CA PHE A 235 6.02 0.96 -19.39
C PHE A 235 5.13 2.14 -19.82
N TRP A 236 5.26 3.32 -19.21
CA TRP A 236 4.38 4.46 -19.52
C TRP A 236 4.50 4.94 -20.96
N ASP A 237 5.67 5.44 -21.37
CA ASP A 237 5.78 6.18 -22.63
C ASP A 237 5.53 5.31 -23.87
N GLY A 238 5.98 4.05 -23.86
CA GLY A 238 5.87 3.15 -25.02
C GLY A 238 4.62 2.27 -25.06
N LEU A 239 4.02 1.95 -23.92
CA LEU A 239 2.94 0.97 -23.84
C LEU A 239 1.66 1.58 -23.24
N LEU A 240 1.69 1.98 -21.96
CA LEU A 240 0.48 2.36 -21.23
C LEU A 240 -0.10 3.70 -21.67
N LYS A 241 0.73 4.72 -21.95
CA LYS A 241 0.25 6.02 -22.44
C LYS A 241 -0.40 5.89 -23.82
N PRO A 242 0.20 5.21 -24.82
CA PRO A 242 -0.49 4.97 -26.07
C PRO A 242 -1.83 4.23 -25.90
N PHE A 243 -1.90 3.21 -25.03
CA PHE A 243 -3.17 2.51 -24.77
C PHE A 243 -4.20 3.39 -24.03
N LYS A 244 -3.76 4.26 -23.11
CA LYS A 244 -4.61 5.31 -22.53
C LYS A 244 -5.20 6.19 -23.62
N ASP A 245 -4.37 6.63 -24.57
CA ASP A 245 -4.76 7.50 -25.68
C ASP A 245 -5.73 6.77 -26.63
N VAL A 246 -5.47 5.49 -26.94
CA VAL A 246 -6.37 4.59 -27.68
C VAL A 246 -7.74 4.50 -27.02
N LEU A 247 -7.79 4.34 -25.70
CA LEU A 247 -9.01 4.21 -24.90
C LEU A 247 -9.67 5.56 -24.56
N GLN A 248 -9.05 6.68 -24.96
CA GLN A 248 -9.52 8.04 -24.67
C GLN A 248 -9.68 8.32 -23.16
N PHE A 249 -8.89 7.65 -22.32
CA PHE A 249 -8.91 7.87 -20.88
C PHE A 249 -8.16 9.17 -20.55
N LYS A 250 -8.85 10.18 -20.02
CA LYS A 250 -8.23 11.51 -19.84
C LYS A 250 -7.38 11.66 -18.57
N ARG A 251 -7.84 11.07 -17.45
CA ARG A 251 -7.37 11.39 -16.09
C ARG A 251 -6.18 10.55 -15.58
N ILE A 252 -5.73 9.57 -16.35
CA ILE A 252 -4.61 8.70 -15.95
C ILE A 252 -3.29 9.39 -16.29
N THR A 253 -2.35 9.41 -15.35
CA THR A 253 -1.00 9.98 -15.55
C THR A 253 0.08 8.94 -15.27
N ARG A 254 1.35 9.30 -15.51
CA ARG A 254 2.51 8.47 -15.15
C ARG A 254 2.62 8.27 -13.63
N ASP A 255 2.18 9.26 -12.86
CA ASP A 255 2.12 9.20 -11.40
C ASP A 255 0.79 8.59 -10.99
N VAL A 256 0.87 7.39 -10.40
CA VAL A 256 -0.32 6.61 -10.05
C VAL A 256 -0.94 7.05 -8.73
N ARG A 257 -0.29 7.89 -7.92
CA ARG A 257 -0.79 8.33 -6.61
C ARG A 257 -2.19 8.94 -6.69
N GLY A 258 -2.38 9.88 -7.62
CA GLY A 258 -3.65 10.59 -7.80
C GLY A 258 -4.67 9.84 -8.68
N CYS A 259 -4.33 8.66 -9.22
CA CYS A 259 -5.20 7.94 -10.14
C CYS A 259 -5.11 6.40 -9.98
N TYR A 260 -4.79 5.91 -8.78
CA TYR A 260 -4.43 4.51 -8.53
C TYR A 260 -5.43 3.51 -9.12
N PHE A 261 -6.72 3.67 -8.83
CA PHE A 261 -7.76 2.74 -9.31
C PHE A 261 -7.90 2.77 -10.83
N GLN A 262 -7.87 3.96 -11.44
CA GLN A 262 -7.94 4.12 -12.89
C GLN A 262 -6.68 3.58 -13.58
N ALA A 263 -5.51 3.79 -12.98
CA ALA A 263 -4.24 3.28 -13.44
C ALA A 263 -4.19 1.74 -13.37
N SER A 264 -4.54 1.16 -12.23
CA SER A 264 -4.67 -0.30 -12.07
C SER A 264 -5.64 -0.86 -13.10
N ARG A 265 -6.77 -0.19 -13.34
CA ARG A 265 -7.72 -0.61 -14.38
C ARG A 265 -7.13 -0.60 -15.80
N LEU A 266 -6.41 0.47 -16.18
CA LEU A 266 -5.76 0.54 -17.50
C LEU A 266 -4.72 -0.57 -17.66
N GLY A 267 -3.85 -0.74 -16.66
CA GLY A 267 -2.86 -1.82 -16.66
C GLY A 267 -3.52 -3.19 -16.79
N GLY A 268 -4.64 -3.40 -16.09
CA GLY A 268 -5.45 -4.62 -16.16
C GLY A 268 -5.99 -4.89 -17.55
N TYR A 269 -6.57 -3.89 -18.23
CA TYR A 269 -7.05 -4.07 -19.60
C TYR A 269 -5.95 -4.46 -20.57
N VAL A 270 -4.82 -3.75 -20.52
CA VAL A 270 -3.69 -4.02 -21.40
C VAL A 270 -3.11 -5.40 -21.12
N ALA A 271 -2.96 -5.77 -19.84
CA ALA A 271 -2.42 -7.07 -19.44
C ALA A 271 -3.35 -8.23 -19.81
N ASP A 272 -4.66 -8.09 -19.61
CA ASP A 272 -5.64 -9.13 -19.96
C ASP A 272 -5.63 -9.44 -21.45
N GLU A 273 -5.59 -8.41 -22.32
CA GLU A 273 -5.58 -8.63 -23.76
C GLU A 273 -4.21 -9.08 -24.30
N ILE A 274 -3.08 -8.66 -23.67
CA ILE A 274 -1.76 -9.24 -23.98
C ILE A 274 -1.70 -10.71 -23.57
N MET A 275 -2.14 -11.05 -22.37
CA MET A 275 -2.26 -12.43 -21.89
C MET A 275 -3.05 -13.25 -22.90
N ARG A 276 -4.19 -12.72 -23.31
CA ARG A 276 -5.03 -13.36 -24.30
C ARG A 276 -4.30 -13.58 -25.62
N ALA A 277 -3.66 -12.56 -26.19
CA ALA A 277 -2.97 -12.68 -27.47
C ALA A 277 -1.87 -13.77 -27.41
N LEU A 278 -1.09 -13.79 -26.34
CA LEU A 278 -0.02 -14.77 -26.14
C LEU A 278 -0.54 -16.18 -25.86
N VAL A 279 -1.62 -16.34 -25.09
CA VAL A 279 -2.27 -17.65 -24.87
C VAL A 279 -2.81 -18.19 -26.19
N TYR A 280 -3.40 -17.33 -27.03
CA TYR A 280 -3.87 -17.71 -28.36
C TYR A 280 -2.76 -18.24 -29.25
N GLU A 281 -1.67 -17.47 -29.36
CA GLU A 281 -0.50 -17.88 -30.12
C GLU A 281 0.05 -19.22 -29.63
N TYR A 282 0.21 -19.33 -28.30
CA TYR A 282 0.72 -20.53 -27.68
C TYR A 282 -0.18 -21.73 -27.96
N ALA A 283 -1.48 -21.64 -27.68
CA ALA A 283 -2.45 -22.68 -27.97
C ALA A 283 -2.48 -23.08 -29.46
N SER A 284 -2.24 -22.13 -30.37
CA SER A 284 -2.23 -22.37 -31.82
C SER A 284 -1.02 -23.19 -32.31
N THR A 285 0.03 -23.28 -31.49
CA THR A 285 1.28 -24.00 -31.80
C THR A 285 1.56 -25.16 -30.84
N TYR A 286 0.80 -25.25 -29.76
CA TYR A 286 0.95 -26.27 -28.74
C TYR A 286 0.58 -27.65 -29.27
N ALA A 287 1.33 -28.67 -28.83
CA ALA A 287 1.11 -30.05 -29.24
C ALA A 287 -0.29 -30.52 -28.83
N SER A 288 -0.87 -31.43 -29.61
CA SER A 288 -2.11 -32.10 -29.23
C SER A 288 -1.93 -32.89 -27.94
N LYS A 289 -3.02 -33.04 -27.19
CA LYS A 289 -3.05 -33.84 -25.96
C LYS A 289 -2.58 -35.27 -26.21
N GLU A 290 -1.67 -35.76 -25.36
CA GLU A 290 -1.27 -37.17 -25.34
C GLU A 290 -2.42 -38.03 -24.82
N ASP A 291 -2.72 -39.14 -25.51
CA ASP A 291 -3.87 -40.02 -25.19
C ASP A 291 -3.85 -40.57 -23.75
N SER A 292 -2.66 -40.71 -23.15
CA SER A 292 -2.48 -41.24 -21.80
C SER A 292 -2.70 -40.24 -20.66
N MET A 293 -2.82 -38.94 -20.96
CA MET A 293 -2.93 -37.89 -19.95
C MET A 293 -4.41 -37.54 -19.68
N ASP A 294 -4.81 -37.37 -18.42
CA ASP A 294 -6.17 -36.87 -18.12
C ASP A 294 -6.29 -35.36 -18.45
N ASN A 295 -7.53 -34.86 -18.51
CA ASN A 295 -7.79 -33.47 -18.92
C ASN A 295 -7.16 -32.45 -17.96
N ASN A 296 -7.20 -32.70 -16.65
CA ASN A 296 -6.75 -31.74 -15.63
C ASN A 296 -5.22 -31.68 -15.60
N THR A 297 -4.56 -32.84 -15.67
CA THR A 297 -3.10 -32.92 -15.79
C THR A 297 -2.61 -32.23 -17.05
N TYR A 298 -3.29 -32.41 -18.19
CA TYR A 298 -2.93 -31.71 -19.41
C TYR A 298 -3.13 -30.19 -19.31
N ILE A 299 -4.20 -29.72 -18.67
CA ILE A 299 -4.41 -28.29 -18.41
C ILE A 299 -3.30 -27.72 -17.51
N CYS A 300 -2.86 -28.45 -16.49
CA CYS A 300 -1.72 -28.05 -15.65
C CYS A 300 -0.44 -27.96 -16.48
N LYS A 301 -0.14 -28.99 -17.28
CA LYS A 301 1.02 -29.01 -18.18
C LYS A 301 0.99 -27.81 -19.13
N PHE A 302 -0.15 -27.54 -19.76
CA PHE A 302 -0.32 -26.38 -20.63
C PHE A 302 -0.03 -25.06 -19.88
N ALA A 303 -0.56 -24.89 -18.66
CA ALA A 303 -0.34 -23.68 -17.88
C ALA A 303 1.11 -23.51 -17.38
N MET A 304 1.80 -24.62 -17.11
CA MET A 304 3.22 -24.67 -16.75
C MET A 304 4.10 -24.34 -17.95
N ASP A 305 3.88 -25.00 -19.09
CA ASP A 305 4.66 -24.79 -20.30
C ASP A 305 4.38 -23.39 -20.88
N PHE A 306 3.17 -22.83 -20.71
CA PHE A 306 2.88 -21.44 -21.04
C PHE A 306 3.71 -20.45 -20.21
N ASN A 307 3.97 -20.73 -18.92
CA ASN A 307 4.91 -19.90 -18.15
C ASN A 307 6.32 -19.98 -18.74
N VAL A 308 6.78 -21.16 -19.14
CA VAL A 308 8.09 -21.34 -19.77
C VAL A 308 8.17 -20.53 -21.06
N PHE A 309 7.15 -20.62 -21.91
CA PHE A 309 7.00 -19.81 -23.12
C PHE A 309 7.06 -18.31 -22.81
N LEU A 310 6.23 -17.82 -21.88
CA LEU A 310 6.18 -16.41 -21.51
C LEU A 310 7.52 -15.90 -20.97
N HIS A 311 8.22 -16.71 -20.17
CA HIS A 311 9.56 -16.37 -19.68
C HIS A 311 10.61 -16.39 -20.79
N GLY A 312 10.51 -17.30 -21.78
CA GLY A 312 11.39 -17.31 -22.95
C GLY A 312 11.25 -16.05 -23.82
N LEU A 313 10.05 -15.45 -23.86
CA LEU A 313 9.83 -14.19 -24.60
C LEU A 313 10.62 -12.99 -24.04
N LYS A 314 11.16 -13.08 -22.81
CA LYS A 314 12.06 -12.05 -22.25
C LYS A 314 13.36 -11.88 -23.06
N ASP A 315 13.74 -12.92 -23.78
CA ASP A 315 14.96 -12.95 -24.59
C ASP A 315 14.67 -12.89 -26.11
N SER A 316 13.40 -12.75 -26.53
CA SER A 316 13.01 -12.67 -27.94
C SER A 316 13.63 -11.46 -28.63
N ASP A 317 14.14 -11.62 -29.85
CA ASP A 317 14.71 -10.53 -30.67
C ASP A 317 13.66 -9.49 -31.10
N ASP A 318 12.38 -9.86 -31.02
CA ASP A 318 11.25 -8.96 -31.21
C ASP A 318 10.99 -8.14 -29.94
N GLU A 319 11.49 -6.89 -29.93
CA GLU A 319 11.42 -6.03 -28.75
C GLU A 319 9.98 -5.75 -28.30
N TRP A 320 9.00 -5.70 -29.22
CA TRP A 320 7.59 -5.52 -28.84
C TRP A 320 7.09 -6.71 -28.02
N ARG A 321 7.35 -7.94 -28.48
CA ARG A 321 6.96 -9.15 -27.75
C ARG A 321 7.67 -9.23 -26.41
N ARG A 322 8.94 -8.86 -26.38
CA ARG A 322 9.73 -8.76 -25.16
C ARG A 322 9.10 -7.79 -24.15
N VAL A 323 8.73 -6.59 -24.57
CA VAL A 323 8.04 -5.60 -23.72
C VAL A 323 6.70 -6.13 -23.24
N CYS A 324 5.89 -6.74 -24.12
CA CYS A 324 4.62 -7.36 -23.74
C CYS A 324 4.79 -8.43 -22.67
N ALA A 325 5.79 -9.31 -22.81
CA ALA A 325 6.09 -10.36 -21.84
C ALA A 325 6.57 -9.78 -20.50
N LEU A 326 7.53 -8.85 -20.52
CA LEU A 326 8.03 -8.18 -19.31
C LEU A 326 6.91 -7.44 -18.57
N PHE A 327 6.09 -6.67 -19.29
CA PHE A 327 4.93 -6.00 -18.73
C PHE A 327 3.94 -7.00 -18.13
N LEU A 328 3.59 -8.06 -18.87
CA LEU A 328 2.61 -9.04 -18.41
C LEU A 328 3.08 -9.77 -17.14
N ILE A 329 4.34 -10.17 -17.08
CA ILE A 329 4.91 -10.82 -15.90
C ILE A 329 4.86 -9.87 -14.70
N MET A 330 5.33 -8.63 -14.87
CA MET A 330 5.37 -7.64 -13.79
C MET A 330 3.96 -7.27 -13.30
N TYR A 331 3.03 -7.09 -14.23
CA TYR A 331 1.65 -6.77 -13.91
C TYR A 331 0.93 -7.93 -13.23
N THR A 332 1.19 -9.17 -13.66
CA THR A 332 0.62 -10.35 -13.02
C THR A 332 1.16 -10.53 -11.60
N ASP A 333 2.45 -10.28 -11.35
CA ASP A 333 3.00 -10.31 -9.99
C ASP A 333 2.40 -9.21 -9.10
N PHE A 334 2.17 -7.99 -9.63
CA PHE A 334 1.41 -6.95 -8.93
C PHE A 334 -0.02 -7.39 -8.61
N ARG A 335 -0.76 -7.93 -9.58
CA ARG A 335 -2.13 -8.43 -9.35
C ARG A 335 -2.16 -9.52 -8.30
N ARG A 336 -1.23 -10.49 -8.35
CA ARG A 336 -1.12 -11.56 -7.35
C ARG A 336 -0.89 -10.98 -5.96
N PHE A 337 -0.03 -9.98 -5.82
CA PHE A 337 0.16 -9.30 -4.55
C PHE A 337 -1.14 -8.64 -4.05
N VAL A 338 -1.87 -7.96 -4.95
CA VAL A 338 -3.18 -7.36 -4.62
C VAL A 338 -4.21 -8.41 -4.20
N ASP A 339 -4.37 -9.46 -5.00
CA ASP A 339 -5.30 -10.56 -4.73
C ASP A 339 -4.95 -11.24 -3.39
N SER A 340 -3.66 -11.36 -3.06
CA SER A 340 -3.22 -12.00 -1.81
C SER A 340 -3.74 -11.28 -0.56
N TYR A 341 -3.70 -9.95 -0.49
CA TYR A 341 -4.29 -9.24 0.66
C TYR A 341 -5.82 -9.12 0.59
N ARG A 342 -6.44 -9.39 -0.57
CA ARG A 342 -7.91 -9.56 -0.68
C ARG A 342 -8.36 -10.93 -0.18
N GLU A 343 -7.49 -11.93 -0.27
CA GLU A 343 -7.72 -13.31 0.15
C GLU A 343 -7.16 -13.62 1.56
N GLY A 344 -6.40 -12.70 2.17
CA GLY A 344 -5.79 -12.89 3.48
C GLY A 344 -4.54 -13.77 3.47
N ASP A 345 -3.97 -14.02 2.29
CA ASP A 345 -2.80 -14.86 2.09
C ASP A 345 -1.50 -14.10 2.40
N ALA A 346 -1.11 -14.11 3.67
CA ALA A 346 0.11 -13.46 4.12
C ALA A 346 1.39 -14.06 3.50
N VAL A 347 1.38 -15.34 3.09
CA VAL A 347 2.55 -15.98 2.46
C VAL A 347 2.80 -15.38 1.08
N SER A 348 1.75 -15.26 0.26
CA SER A 348 1.87 -14.65 -1.06
C SER A 348 2.12 -13.14 -1.00
N ILE A 349 1.64 -12.43 0.03
CA ILE A 349 2.02 -11.03 0.29
C ILE A 349 3.54 -10.92 0.48
N LEU A 350 4.13 -11.72 1.39
CA LEU A 350 5.58 -11.71 1.64
C LEU A 350 6.39 -12.08 0.39
N HIS A 351 5.94 -13.08 -0.36
CA HIS A 351 6.56 -13.43 -1.63
C HIS A 351 6.48 -12.29 -2.67
N GLY A 352 5.38 -11.53 -2.69
CA GLY A 352 5.25 -10.34 -3.56
C GLY A 352 6.30 -9.27 -3.26
N TYR A 353 6.59 -9.00 -1.97
CA TYR A 353 7.72 -8.12 -1.60
C TYR A 353 9.07 -8.66 -2.10
N MET A 354 9.31 -9.97 -1.94
CA MET A 354 10.55 -10.59 -2.41
C MET A 354 10.71 -10.46 -3.93
N ARG A 355 9.61 -10.61 -4.69
CA ARG A 355 9.61 -10.49 -6.15
C ARG A 355 9.86 -9.07 -6.64
N PHE A 356 9.34 -8.06 -5.95
CA PHE A 356 9.51 -6.66 -6.35
C PHE A 356 10.77 -5.99 -5.80
N ALA A 357 11.38 -6.52 -4.73
CA ALA A 357 12.60 -5.93 -4.18
C ALA A 357 13.72 -5.71 -5.21
N PRO A 358 14.01 -6.64 -6.16
CA PRO A 358 15.01 -6.41 -7.22
C PRO A 358 14.63 -5.25 -8.14
N ILE A 359 13.35 -5.14 -8.48
CA ILE A 359 12.83 -4.09 -9.34
C ILE A 359 12.93 -2.73 -8.65
N TRP A 360 12.53 -2.65 -7.37
CA TRP A 360 12.69 -1.43 -6.58
C TRP A 360 14.16 -1.02 -6.45
N GLN A 361 15.07 -1.98 -6.29
CA GLN A 361 16.51 -1.71 -6.25
C GLN A 361 17.04 -1.14 -7.57
N GLU A 362 16.61 -1.67 -8.71
CA GLU A 362 17.01 -1.18 -10.03
C GLU A 362 16.40 0.19 -10.36
N LEU A 363 15.16 0.43 -9.94
CA LEU A 363 14.47 1.71 -10.13
C LEU A 363 14.88 2.79 -9.11
N GLY A 364 15.85 2.52 -8.25
CA GLY A 364 16.31 3.47 -7.23
C GLY A 364 15.31 3.72 -6.10
N GLN A 365 14.30 2.87 -5.95
CA GLN A 365 13.29 2.92 -4.88
C GLN A 365 13.81 2.27 -3.59
N SER A 366 14.98 2.73 -3.11
CA SER A 366 15.71 2.12 -2.00
C SER A 366 14.91 2.02 -0.71
N LYS A 367 13.99 2.97 -0.46
CA LYS A 367 13.13 2.96 0.73
C LYS A 367 12.26 1.70 0.84
N TYR A 368 11.74 1.18 -0.28
CA TYR A 368 10.92 -0.03 -0.28
C TYR A 368 11.76 -1.30 -0.11
N VAL A 369 12.98 -1.29 -0.64
CA VAL A 369 13.98 -2.35 -0.40
C VAL A 369 14.34 -2.41 1.09
N GLU A 370 14.65 -1.26 1.69
CA GLU A 370 14.98 -1.16 3.12
C GLU A 370 13.81 -1.62 4.00
N ARG A 371 12.57 -1.31 3.62
CA ARG A 371 11.38 -1.83 4.31
C ARG A 371 11.18 -3.32 4.19
N HIS A 372 11.37 -3.87 2.99
CA HIS A 372 11.29 -5.30 2.83
C HIS A 372 12.28 -5.99 3.77
N TRP A 373 13.53 -5.50 3.86
CA TRP A 373 14.50 -6.02 4.82
C TRP A 373 14.11 -5.80 6.27
N HIS A 374 13.63 -4.60 6.63
CA HIS A 374 13.17 -4.34 7.99
C HIS A 374 12.03 -5.28 8.39
N GLN A 375 11.07 -5.52 7.51
CA GLN A 375 10.01 -6.49 7.72
C GLN A 375 10.56 -7.91 7.93
N LEU A 376 11.54 -8.35 7.12
CA LEU A 376 12.16 -9.67 7.33
C LEU A 376 12.88 -9.75 8.69
N GLU A 377 13.53 -8.67 9.11
CA GLU A 377 14.17 -8.58 10.43
C GLU A 377 13.14 -8.66 11.56
N GLN A 378 12.04 -7.92 11.45
CA GLN A 378 10.94 -7.98 12.42
C GLN A 378 10.33 -9.39 12.48
N LEU A 379 9.98 -9.98 11.34
CA LEU A 379 9.29 -11.27 11.29
C LEU A 379 10.17 -12.46 11.69
N PHE A 380 11.46 -12.46 11.32
CA PHE A 380 12.31 -13.65 11.43
C PHE A 380 13.49 -13.53 12.40
N ARG A 381 13.88 -12.32 12.82
CA ARG A 381 15.03 -12.10 13.72
C ARG A 381 14.59 -11.56 15.08
N ASP A 382 13.74 -10.54 15.09
CA ASP A 382 13.48 -9.76 16.29
C ASP A 382 12.37 -10.37 17.15
N PHE A 383 11.52 -11.21 16.57
CA PHE A 383 10.37 -11.82 17.26
C PHE A 383 10.37 -13.35 17.17
N PRO A 384 9.82 -14.04 18.19
CA PRO A 384 9.68 -15.50 18.16
C PRO A 384 8.63 -15.94 17.14
N PHE A 385 8.69 -17.21 16.73
CA PHE A 385 7.80 -17.78 15.72
C PHE A 385 6.30 -17.64 16.05
N SER A 386 5.91 -17.67 17.34
CA SER A 386 4.53 -17.44 17.75
C SER A 386 4.02 -16.06 17.34
N ARG A 387 4.85 -15.01 17.46
CA ARG A 387 4.50 -13.65 17.03
C ARG A 387 4.50 -13.50 15.52
N TYR A 388 5.38 -14.23 14.82
CA TYR A 388 5.29 -14.36 13.37
C TYR A 388 3.92 -14.93 12.95
N MET A 389 3.46 -16.02 13.58
CA MET A 389 2.14 -16.60 13.29
C MET A 389 1.00 -15.62 13.53
N GLU A 390 1.01 -14.91 14.67
CA GLU A 390 0.01 -13.88 14.95
C GLU A 390 0.00 -12.76 13.91
N ALA A 391 1.19 -12.30 13.48
CA ALA A 391 1.32 -11.30 12.43
C ALA A 391 0.78 -11.78 11.08
N MET A 392 0.98 -13.05 10.74
CA MET A 392 0.45 -13.66 9.51
C MET A 392 -1.07 -13.75 9.53
N ILE A 393 -1.66 -14.22 10.63
CA ILE A 393 -3.12 -14.35 10.81
C ILE A 393 -3.80 -12.97 10.75
N ASN A 394 -3.17 -11.96 11.35
CA ASN A 394 -3.71 -10.61 11.48
C ASN A 394 -3.17 -9.64 10.42
N ARG A 395 -2.59 -10.14 9.31
CA ARG A 395 -1.95 -9.29 8.29
C ARG A 395 -2.93 -8.38 7.54
N CYS A 396 -4.19 -8.78 7.45
CA CYS A 396 -5.23 -8.06 6.68
C CYS A 396 -6.48 -7.81 7.54
N VAL A 397 -7.23 -6.75 7.19
CA VAL A 397 -8.52 -6.43 7.82
C VAL A 397 -9.65 -7.09 7.06
N ARG A 398 -10.45 -7.89 7.76
CA ARG A 398 -11.59 -8.64 7.22
C ARG A 398 -12.84 -7.78 7.35
N ARG A 399 -13.33 -7.20 6.25
CA ARG A 399 -14.42 -6.21 6.27
C ARG A 399 -15.81 -6.82 6.12
N TYR A 400 -15.91 -7.94 5.40
CA TYR A 400 -17.18 -8.55 5.06
C TYR A 400 -17.13 -10.07 5.29
N PRO A 401 -18.28 -10.71 5.58
CA PRO A 401 -18.36 -12.16 5.60
C PRO A 401 -17.93 -12.79 4.27
N LYS A 402 -17.61 -14.08 4.33
CA LYS A 402 -17.14 -14.89 3.20
C LYS A 402 -17.97 -14.74 1.91
N GLU A 403 -19.27 -14.48 2.02
CA GLU A 403 -20.19 -14.46 0.88
C GLU A 403 -20.04 -13.23 -0.05
N ASP A 404 -19.37 -12.15 0.39
CA ASP A 404 -19.47 -10.83 -0.25
C ASP A 404 -18.36 -10.48 -1.27
N GLY A 405 -17.45 -11.41 -1.60
CA GLY A 405 -16.46 -11.28 -2.69
C GLY A 405 -15.34 -10.22 -2.52
N LYS A 406 -15.54 -9.17 -1.71
CA LYS A 406 -14.54 -8.15 -1.33
C LYS A 406 -14.16 -8.24 0.14
N ARG A 407 -13.73 -9.43 0.54
CA ARG A 407 -13.69 -9.84 1.96
C ARG A 407 -12.69 -9.06 2.79
N MET A 408 -11.51 -8.77 2.23
CA MET A 408 -10.39 -8.23 2.99
C MET A 408 -9.71 -7.04 2.33
N VAL A 409 -9.07 -6.22 3.16
CA VAL A 409 -8.26 -5.08 2.75
C VAL A 409 -6.95 -5.05 3.53
N ALA A 410 -5.93 -4.40 2.98
CA ALA A 410 -4.73 -4.09 3.75
C ALA A 410 -5.07 -3.14 4.91
N HIS A 411 -4.30 -3.18 6.00
CA HIS A 411 -4.53 -2.31 7.17
C HIS A 411 -4.46 -0.82 6.81
N ASP A 412 -3.45 -0.41 6.05
CA ASP A 412 -3.28 0.98 5.63
C ASP A 412 -4.39 1.43 4.67
N GLU A 413 -4.87 0.56 3.78
CA GLU A 413 -6.09 0.84 3.00
C GLU A 413 -7.33 0.97 3.88
N HIS A 414 -7.47 0.15 4.91
CA HIS A 414 -8.57 0.28 5.86
C HIS A 414 -8.51 1.64 6.58
N MET A 415 -7.33 2.03 7.03
CA MET A 415 -7.11 3.34 7.67
C MET A 415 -7.44 4.49 6.74
N GLU A 416 -7.03 4.44 5.47
CA GLU A 416 -7.38 5.49 4.50
C GLU A 416 -8.88 5.59 4.24
N ASN A 417 -9.57 4.45 4.14
CA ASN A 417 -11.03 4.43 4.06
C ASN A 417 -11.68 5.06 5.30
N MET A 418 -11.14 4.80 6.49
CA MET A 418 -11.63 5.44 7.72
C MET A 418 -11.33 6.94 7.74
N ASN A 419 -10.13 7.36 7.33
CA ASN A 419 -9.74 8.77 7.21
C ASN A 419 -10.67 9.54 6.25
N ALA A 420 -11.10 8.92 5.16
CA ALA A 420 -12.09 9.49 4.25
C ALA A 420 -13.45 9.70 4.95
N SER A 421 -13.92 8.72 5.73
CA SER A 421 -15.11 8.87 6.56
C SER A 421 -14.93 10.01 7.58
N PHE A 422 -13.77 10.14 8.23
CA PHE A 422 -13.45 11.26 9.14
C PHE A 422 -13.46 12.62 8.43
N ALA A 423 -12.94 12.71 7.21
CA ALA A 423 -12.88 13.96 6.45
C ALA A 423 -14.27 14.50 6.06
N ALA A 424 -15.29 13.64 6.02
CA ALA A 424 -16.67 14.04 5.77
C ALA A 424 -17.32 14.79 6.94
N PHE A 425 -16.71 14.77 8.13
CA PHE A 425 -17.25 15.49 9.27
C PHE A 425 -16.85 16.97 9.27
N PRO A 426 -17.67 17.86 9.88
CA PRO A 426 -17.35 19.27 9.99
C PRO A 426 -15.99 19.47 10.67
N LYS A 427 -15.13 20.31 10.09
CA LYS A 427 -13.87 20.71 10.73
C LYS A 427 -14.17 21.42 12.04
N VAL A 428 -13.80 20.81 13.15
CA VAL A 428 -13.91 21.41 14.48
C VAL A 428 -12.71 22.31 14.76
N LYS A 429 -12.95 23.40 15.51
CA LYS A 429 -11.95 24.47 15.75
C LYS A 429 -11.01 24.19 16.92
N THR A 430 -11.25 23.14 17.70
CA THR A 430 -10.44 22.82 18.89
C THR A 430 -10.06 21.35 18.91
N LEU A 431 -8.90 21.04 19.51
CA LEU A 431 -8.45 19.67 19.70
C LEU A 431 -9.45 18.85 20.53
N SER A 432 -10.01 19.43 21.60
CA SER A 432 -11.02 18.75 22.43
C SER A 432 -12.27 18.37 21.63
N SER A 433 -12.74 19.25 20.76
CA SER A 433 -13.87 18.95 19.87
C SER A 433 -13.50 17.89 18.82
N PHE A 434 -12.24 17.87 18.36
CA PHE A 434 -11.73 16.87 17.41
C PHE A 434 -11.66 15.48 18.03
N VAL A 435 -11.17 15.38 19.27
CA VAL A 435 -11.17 14.12 20.03
C VAL A 435 -12.60 13.62 20.29
N GLN A 436 -13.52 14.50 20.70
CA GLN A 436 -14.93 14.14 20.91
C GLN A 436 -15.61 13.66 19.62
N GLN A 437 -15.32 14.31 18.50
CA GLN A 437 -15.78 13.89 17.17
C GLN A 437 -15.22 12.52 16.81
N GLY A 438 -13.97 12.23 17.18
CA GLY A 438 -13.35 10.92 17.07
C GLY A 438 -14.18 9.78 17.65
N ALA A 439 -14.77 9.99 18.83
CA ALA A 439 -15.54 8.98 19.55
C ALA A 439 -16.87 8.58 18.86
N ILE A 440 -17.42 9.44 17.99
CA ILE A 440 -18.71 9.20 17.32
C ILE A 440 -18.59 8.71 15.88
N VAL A 441 -17.39 8.77 15.28
CA VAL A 441 -17.21 8.43 13.86
C VAL A 441 -17.58 6.98 13.56
N GLY A 442 -17.21 6.03 14.43
CA GLY A 442 -17.58 4.64 14.24
C GLY A 442 -19.09 4.39 14.27
N LEU A 443 -19.83 5.16 15.07
CA LEU A 443 -21.30 5.10 15.09
C LEU A 443 -21.89 5.66 13.81
N VAL A 444 -21.42 6.82 13.37
CA VAL A 444 -21.91 7.49 12.16
C VAL A 444 -21.59 6.69 10.90
N ASP A 445 -20.40 6.09 10.80
CA ASP A 445 -20.05 5.21 9.68
C ASP A 445 -20.98 3.98 9.62
N ARG A 446 -21.30 3.39 10.78
CA ARG A 446 -22.31 2.32 10.86
C ARG A 446 -23.70 2.80 10.43
N CYS A 447 -24.11 3.98 10.85
CA CYS A 447 -25.40 4.57 10.44
C CYS A 447 -25.43 4.85 8.93
N LYS A 448 -24.35 5.41 8.36
CA LYS A 448 -24.21 5.64 6.92
C LYS A 448 -24.35 4.33 6.14
N ARG A 449 -23.61 3.29 6.53
CA ARG A 449 -23.72 1.96 5.90
C ARG A 449 -25.11 1.36 6.06
N ALA A 450 -25.74 1.50 7.22
CA ALA A 450 -27.09 1.00 7.45
C ALA A 450 -28.11 1.69 6.53
N ILE A 451 -27.96 3.00 6.31
CA ILE A 451 -28.76 3.76 5.36
C ILE A 451 -28.47 3.27 3.94
N GLU A 452 -27.22 3.22 3.50
CA GLU A 452 -26.83 2.73 2.17
C GLU A 452 -27.42 1.35 1.89
N LEU A 453 -27.27 0.39 2.81
CA LEU A 453 -27.86 -0.95 2.68
C LEU A 453 -29.39 -0.89 2.64
N SER A 454 -30.03 -0.12 3.51
CA SER A 454 -31.50 -0.04 3.57
C SER A 454 -32.13 0.60 2.34
N TYR A 455 -31.45 1.54 1.70
CA TYR A 455 -31.95 2.26 0.52
C TYR A 455 -31.50 1.60 -0.80
N CYS A 456 -30.30 1.01 -0.88
CA CYS A 456 -29.84 0.29 -2.07
C CYS A 456 -30.49 -1.10 -2.23
N ILE A 457 -31.01 -1.72 -1.16
CA ILE A 457 -31.66 -3.05 -1.20
C ILE A 457 -33.16 -2.98 -1.56
N ARG A 458 -33.71 -1.84 -2.01
CA ARG A 458 -35.13 -1.72 -2.44
C ARG A 458 -35.47 -2.34 -3.81
N GLY A 459 -34.75 -3.39 -4.22
CA GLY A 459 -35.14 -4.29 -5.31
C GLY A 459 -35.52 -5.66 -4.76
N ASP A 460 -36.64 -6.21 -5.22
CA ASP A 460 -37.26 -7.46 -4.77
C ASP A 460 -36.24 -8.59 -4.44
N ILE A 461 -36.06 -8.83 -3.14
CA ILE A 461 -35.07 -9.74 -2.54
C ILE A 461 -35.30 -11.20 -2.96
N SER A 462 -36.50 -11.52 -3.43
CA SER A 462 -36.90 -12.91 -3.74
C SER A 462 -36.48 -13.40 -5.13
N SER A 463 -36.13 -12.51 -6.06
CA SER A 463 -35.90 -12.87 -7.48
C SER A 463 -34.48 -12.62 -7.99
N ARG A 464 -33.64 -11.91 -7.23
CA ARG A 464 -32.22 -11.73 -7.57
C ARG A 464 -31.38 -12.67 -6.72
N LYS A 465 -30.74 -13.67 -7.37
CA LYS A 465 -29.41 -14.11 -6.91
C LYS A 465 -28.66 -12.82 -6.61
N ARG A 466 -28.25 -12.58 -5.36
CA ARG A 466 -27.55 -11.36 -4.94
C ARG A 466 -26.50 -11.07 -6.02
N GLU A 467 -26.79 -10.11 -6.89
CA GLU A 467 -25.76 -9.43 -7.66
C GLU A 467 -25.03 -8.66 -6.57
N VAL A 468 -24.03 -9.33 -5.99
CA VAL A 468 -23.01 -8.67 -5.21
C VAL A 468 -22.59 -7.50 -6.08
N PHE A 469 -22.91 -6.29 -5.64
CA PHE A 469 -22.44 -5.06 -6.27
C PHE A 469 -20.91 -5.05 -6.10
N THR A 470 -20.24 -5.84 -6.92
CA THR A 470 -18.85 -5.64 -7.30
C THR A 470 -18.80 -4.21 -7.80
N SER A 471 -17.99 -3.40 -7.13
CA SER A 471 -17.80 -1.98 -7.44
C SER A 471 -17.74 -1.71 -8.94
N ALA A 472 -18.37 -0.61 -9.32
CA ALA A 472 -18.62 -0.21 -10.68
C ALA A 472 -19.53 -1.21 -11.40
N ILE A 473 -20.61 -0.68 -11.99
CA ILE A 473 -21.14 -1.21 -13.25
C ILE A 473 -19.93 -1.78 -13.99
N GLU A 474 -19.81 -3.11 -14.15
CA GLU A 474 -18.90 -3.64 -15.17
C GLU A 474 -19.34 -2.87 -16.40
N PRO A 475 -18.56 -1.88 -16.90
CA PRO A 475 -18.98 -1.24 -18.12
C PRO A 475 -19.08 -2.37 -19.12
N SER A 476 -19.81 -2.17 -20.19
CA SER A 476 -19.71 -3.06 -21.35
C SER A 476 -18.25 -3.05 -21.85
N THR A 477 -17.37 -3.77 -21.16
CA THR A 477 -15.91 -3.84 -21.26
C THR A 477 -15.50 -4.43 -22.58
N THR A 478 -16.48 -4.95 -23.33
CA THR A 478 -16.34 -5.49 -24.66
C THR A 478 -15.77 -4.47 -25.63
N GLN A 479 -16.14 -3.18 -25.61
CA GLN A 479 -15.64 -2.24 -26.62
C GLN A 479 -14.20 -1.78 -26.34
N GLU A 480 -13.88 -1.44 -25.09
CA GLU A 480 -12.51 -1.12 -24.68
C GLU A 480 -11.57 -2.31 -24.91
N LYS A 481 -11.97 -3.51 -24.47
CA LYS A 481 -11.20 -4.75 -24.71
C LYS A 481 -11.07 -5.07 -26.19
N LYS A 482 -12.14 -4.99 -26.98
CA LYS A 482 -12.09 -5.17 -28.45
C LYS A 482 -11.13 -4.19 -29.11
N ARG A 483 -11.08 -2.94 -28.64
CA ARG A 483 -10.19 -1.92 -29.20
C ARG A 483 -8.73 -2.17 -28.84
N VAL A 484 -8.44 -2.60 -27.61
CA VAL A 484 -7.09 -3.05 -27.21
C VAL A 484 -6.69 -4.30 -28.01
N TRP A 485 -7.59 -5.27 -28.14
CA TRP A 485 -7.39 -6.46 -28.96
C TRP A 485 -7.09 -6.12 -30.42
N GLU A 486 -7.88 -5.24 -31.05
CA GLU A 486 -7.65 -4.74 -32.40
C GLU A 486 -6.26 -4.12 -32.54
N CYS A 487 -5.83 -3.31 -31.55
CA CYS A 487 -4.48 -2.77 -31.52
C CYS A 487 -3.41 -3.89 -31.53
N LEU A 488 -3.56 -4.89 -30.66
CA LEU A 488 -2.61 -5.99 -30.54
C LEU A 488 -2.54 -6.83 -31.83
N MET A 489 -3.66 -7.01 -32.53
CA MET A 489 -3.71 -7.72 -33.81
C MET A 489 -3.06 -6.91 -34.93
N LEU A 490 -3.33 -5.60 -35.02
CA LEU A 490 -2.68 -4.71 -35.99
C LEU A 490 -1.16 -4.63 -35.77
N LEU A 491 -0.74 -4.67 -34.50
CA LEU A 491 0.65 -4.77 -34.12
C LEU A 491 1.23 -6.15 -34.36
N ARG A 492 0.46 -7.17 -34.78
CA ARG A 492 0.91 -8.55 -35.00
C ARG A 492 1.59 -9.13 -33.76
N THR A 493 0.95 -9.01 -32.60
CA THR A 493 1.51 -9.47 -31.32
C THR A 493 1.65 -11.00 -31.29
N CYS A 494 0.78 -11.74 -31.96
CA CYS A 494 0.77 -13.22 -32.00
C CYS A 494 1.74 -13.82 -33.03
N SER A 495 2.72 -13.07 -33.50
CA SER A 495 3.72 -13.54 -34.48
C SER A 495 5.05 -12.83 -34.23
N GLU A 496 6.14 -13.58 -34.30
CA GLU A 496 7.49 -13.03 -34.18
C GLU A 496 7.87 -12.23 -35.43
N GLN A 497 8.53 -11.09 -35.23
CA GLN A 497 9.04 -10.21 -36.26
C GLN A 497 10.49 -9.84 -35.90
N GLU A 498 11.47 -10.48 -36.55
CA GLU A 498 12.92 -10.42 -36.21
C GLU A 498 13.54 -9.01 -36.19
N GLU A 499 12.88 -8.01 -36.77
CA GLU A 499 13.38 -6.62 -36.84
C GLU A 499 12.48 -5.59 -36.12
N ARG A 500 11.41 -6.04 -35.43
CA ARG A 500 10.48 -5.11 -34.78
C ARG A 500 11.10 -4.52 -33.53
N ARG A 501 11.48 -3.24 -33.63
CA ARG A 501 11.98 -2.43 -32.51
C ARG A 501 10.83 -1.79 -31.74
N MET A 502 10.98 -1.73 -30.43
CA MET A 502 10.06 -1.01 -29.57
C MET A 502 10.39 0.48 -29.63
N THR A 503 9.45 1.27 -30.14
CA THR A 503 9.54 2.73 -30.17
C THR A 503 8.33 3.34 -29.46
N ILE A 504 8.50 4.55 -28.94
CA ILE A 504 7.44 5.30 -28.25
C ILE A 504 6.21 5.52 -29.17
N THR A 505 6.40 5.53 -30.48
CA THR A 505 5.34 5.78 -31.47
C THR A 505 4.72 4.51 -32.04
N LEU A 506 5.27 3.31 -31.76
CA LEU A 506 4.83 2.04 -32.36
C LEU A 506 3.31 1.83 -32.21
N VAL A 507 2.80 1.94 -30.98
CA VAL A 507 1.36 1.81 -30.68
C VAL A 507 0.58 3.03 -31.16
N SER A 508 1.15 4.23 -31.14
CA SER A 508 0.45 5.43 -31.62
C SER A 508 0.21 5.41 -33.13
N ASN A 509 1.10 4.78 -33.91
CA ASN A 509 1.01 4.73 -35.37
C ASN A 509 -0.18 3.90 -35.88
N ILE A 510 -0.70 2.98 -35.07
CA ILE A 510 -1.87 2.15 -35.44
C ILE A 510 -3.21 2.79 -35.06
N ILE A 511 -3.21 3.87 -34.25
CA ILE A 511 -4.45 4.54 -33.80
C ILE A 511 -5.36 4.93 -34.98
N PRO A 512 -4.85 5.50 -36.10
CA PRO A 512 -5.68 5.84 -37.26
C PRO A 512 -6.31 4.63 -37.96
N CYS A 513 -5.78 3.43 -37.73
CA CYS A 513 -6.25 2.18 -38.36
C CYS A 513 -7.35 1.48 -37.54
N LEU A 514 -7.68 1.98 -36.35
CA LEU A 514 -8.67 1.35 -35.47
C LEU A 514 -10.09 1.60 -35.96
N THR A 515 -10.86 0.51 -36.08
CA THR A 515 -12.25 0.51 -36.53
C THR A 515 -13.23 0.42 -35.37
N VAL A 516 -12.81 -0.11 -34.21
CA VAL A 516 -13.68 -0.27 -33.03
C VAL A 516 -14.06 1.08 -32.43
N SER A 517 -15.35 1.42 -32.45
CA SER A 517 -15.89 2.66 -31.90
C SER A 517 -16.15 2.56 -30.40
N LEU A 518 -15.60 3.50 -29.63
CA LEU A 518 -15.87 3.64 -28.18
C LEU A 518 -17.20 4.35 -27.88
N LYS A 519 -17.98 4.74 -28.89
CA LYS A 519 -19.28 5.41 -28.67
C LYS A 519 -20.23 4.43 -27.98
N LYS A 520 -20.54 4.67 -26.71
CA LYS A 520 -21.61 3.97 -25.99
C LYS A 520 -22.91 4.19 -26.75
N ASN A 521 -23.55 3.11 -27.22
CA ASN A 521 -24.90 3.19 -27.77
C ASN A 521 -25.83 3.70 -26.65
N LYS A 522 -26.20 4.98 -26.67
CA LYS A 522 -27.26 5.57 -25.84
C LYS A 522 -28.66 5.03 -26.25
N LYS A 523 -28.79 3.73 -26.48
CA LYS A 523 -30.10 3.11 -26.73
C LYS A 523 -30.69 2.64 -25.40
N GLY A 524 -31.55 3.47 -24.83
CA GLY A 524 -32.69 2.98 -24.04
C GLY A 524 -32.53 2.83 -22.53
N LYS A 525 -31.78 3.70 -21.83
CA LYS A 525 -32.19 3.98 -20.43
C LYS A 525 -33.23 5.10 -20.48
N LYS A 526 -34.51 4.72 -20.46
CA LYS A 526 -35.57 5.65 -20.02
C LYS A 526 -35.07 6.22 -18.70
N LYS A 527 -35.03 7.55 -18.64
CA LYS A 527 -34.75 8.33 -17.45
C LYS A 527 -35.81 7.97 -16.42
N GLN A 528 -35.52 6.98 -15.58
CA GLN A 528 -36.19 6.82 -14.32
C GLN A 528 -35.51 7.87 -13.46
N ASP A 529 -36.04 9.09 -13.48
CA ASP A 529 -35.73 10.10 -12.48
C ASP A 529 -36.04 9.42 -11.14
N SER A 530 -35.01 8.90 -10.47
CA SER A 530 -35.15 8.28 -9.16
C SER A 530 -35.30 9.41 -8.14
N ASP A 531 -36.30 9.26 -7.28
CA ASP A 531 -36.58 10.00 -6.04
C ASP A 531 -35.40 10.07 -5.03
N GLU A 532 -34.17 9.77 -5.44
CA GLU A 532 -32.98 9.73 -4.58
C GLU A 532 -32.59 11.13 -4.09
N THR A 533 -32.64 12.15 -4.96
CA THR A 533 -32.42 13.54 -4.57
C THR A 533 -33.50 14.01 -3.58
N HIS A 534 -34.76 13.64 -3.82
CA HIS A 534 -35.88 13.98 -2.94
C HIS A 534 -35.82 13.30 -1.56
N SER A 535 -35.21 12.12 -1.47
CA SER A 535 -35.05 11.38 -0.22
C SER A 535 -33.87 11.90 0.61
N TYR A 536 -32.78 12.30 -0.06
CA TYR A 536 -31.62 12.93 0.58
C TYR A 536 -31.96 14.31 1.13
N ASP A 537 -32.68 15.13 0.36
CA ASP A 537 -33.14 16.47 0.78
C ASP A 537 -34.12 16.41 1.94
N ARG A 538 -34.99 15.39 2.00
CA ARG A 538 -35.88 15.15 3.15
C ARG A 538 -35.10 14.81 4.42
N LEU A 539 -34.08 13.96 4.32
CA LEU A 539 -33.24 13.57 5.47
C LEU A 539 -32.43 14.76 5.98
N LEU A 540 -31.83 15.55 5.08
CA LEU A 540 -31.14 16.80 5.44
C LEU A 540 -32.09 17.78 6.12
N SER A 541 -33.29 18.01 5.58
CA SER A 541 -34.27 18.90 6.24
C SER A 541 -34.75 18.36 7.59
N THR A 542 -34.79 17.04 7.78
CA THR A 542 -35.17 16.41 9.06
C THR A 542 -34.04 16.56 10.09
N VAL A 543 -32.79 16.40 9.67
CA VAL A 543 -31.60 16.63 10.51
C VAL A 543 -31.48 18.10 10.90
N GLU A 544 -31.74 19.02 9.96
CA GLU A 544 -31.79 20.47 10.23
C GLU A 544 -32.92 20.86 11.18
N GLN A 545 -34.05 20.15 11.15
CA GLN A 545 -35.15 20.34 12.11
C GLN A 545 -34.87 19.76 13.51
N LEU A 546 -34.03 18.73 13.61
CA LEU A 546 -33.65 18.10 14.88
C LEU A 546 -32.48 18.80 15.59
N LEU A 547 -31.70 19.61 14.86
CA LEU A 547 -30.68 20.47 15.45
C LEU A 547 -31.34 21.77 15.95
N PRO A 548 -31.26 22.09 17.26
CA PRO A 548 -31.79 23.35 17.77
C PRO A 548 -31.20 24.53 17.00
N SER A 549 -32.07 25.30 16.39
CA SER A 549 -31.77 26.51 15.63
C SER A 549 -30.85 27.44 16.41
N ARG A 550 -29.58 27.47 16.03
CA ARG A 550 -28.65 28.54 16.44
C ARG A 550 -28.81 29.72 15.47
N GLN A 551 -29.97 30.38 15.52
CA GLN A 551 -30.10 31.79 15.15
C GLN A 551 -29.85 32.60 16.44
N ALA A 552 -29.16 33.73 16.49
CA ALA A 552 -28.35 34.48 15.54
C ALA A 552 -27.56 35.50 16.39
N SER A 553 -26.36 35.88 15.94
CA SER A 553 -26.04 37.30 15.87
C SER A 553 -25.15 37.49 14.65
N VAL A 554 -25.74 38.20 13.70
CA VAL A 554 -25.17 38.74 12.48
C VAL A 554 -24.29 39.92 12.87
N ASP A 555 -23.13 40.05 12.23
CA ASP A 555 -22.74 41.32 11.64
C ASP A 555 -21.96 41.03 10.36
N GLU A 556 -22.54 41.51 9.26
CA GLU A 556 -22.06 41.48 7.88
C GLU A 556 -20.86 42.41 7.68
N ALA A 557 -19.96 42.06 6.75
CA ALA A 557 -19.67 42.91 5.58
C ALA A 557 -18.53 42.30 4.74
N GLY A 558 -18.75 42.20 3.43
CA GLY A 558 -17.66 42.13 2.45
C GLY A 558 -17.87 41.12 1.33
N ALA A 559 -18.80 41.44 0.42
CA ALA A 559 -19.03 40.75 -0.85
C ALA A 559 -17.78 40.76 -1.76
N THR A 560 -17.63 39.73 -2.59
CA THR A 560 -17.40 39.90 -4.03
C THR A 560 -17.75 38.63 -4.78
N GLU A 561 -18.66 38.81 -5.75
CA GLU A 561 -19.17 37.84 -6.70
C GLU A 561 -18.07 37.38 -7.67
N GLY A 562 -18.08 36.10 -8.00
CA GLY A 562 -17.25 35.50 -9.05
C GLY A 562 -18.06 34.42 -9.76
N GLU A 563 -18.29 34.65 -11.04
CA GLU A 563 -19.10 33.93 -12.03
C GLU A 563 -19.13 32.40 -11.89
N VAL A 564 -20.35 31.85 -11.93
CA VAL A 564 -20.64 30.42 -12.04
C VAL A 564 -20.49 30.00 -13.50
N ALA A 565 -19.47 29.20 -13.79
CA ALA A 565 -19.32 28.49 -15.06
C ALA A 565 -19.95 27.09 -14.94
N ASP A 566 -20.69 26.73 -15.98
CA ASP A 566 -21.53 25.53 -16.12
C ASP A 566 -20.93 24.23 -15.56
N GLU A 567 -21.68 23.61 -14.64
CA GLU A 567 -21.43 22.27 -14.11
C GLU A 567 -21.77 21.20 -15.17
N GLU A 568 -20.75 20.59 -15.78
CA GLU A 568 -20.91 19.28 -16.40
C GLU A 568 -21.08 18.23 -15.29
N ALA A 569 -22.22 17.54 -15.30
CA ALA A 569 -22.58 16.45 -14.39
C ALA A 569 -21.45 15.43 -14.21
N VAL A 570 -20.78 15.53 -13.06
CA VAL A 570 -19.71 14.64 -12.60
C VAL A 570 -20.34 13.32 -12.18
N THR A 571 -20.15 12.29 -12.99
CA THR A 571 -20.21 10.89 -12.52
C THR A 571 -18.79 10.46 -12.16
N ALA A 572 -18.19 11.13 -11.18
CA ALA A 572 -17.05 10.57 -10.46
C ALA A 572 -17.62 9.55 -9.48
N SER A 573 -17.10 8.32 -9.48
CA SER A 573 -17.33 7.45 -8.33
C SER A 573 -16.75 8.13 -7.10
N ASP A 574 -17.45 8.08 -5.97
CA ASP A 574 -17.01 8.64 -4.69
C ASP A 574 -15.56 8.24 -4.34
N GLU A 575 -15.09 7.08 -4.78
CA GLU A 575 -13.71 6.58 -4.57
C GLU A 575 -12.62 7.46 -5.24
N ASP A 576 -12.91 8.12 -6.36
CA ASP A 576 -11.93 8.96 -7.08
C ASP A 576 -11.87 10.40 -6.50
N ALA A 577 -12.97 10.91 -5.96
CA ALA A 577 -13.01 12.21 -5.30
C ALA A 577 -12.22 12.22 -3.98
N VAL A 578 -12.16 11.06 -3.29
CA VAL A 578 -11.39 10.84 -2.07
C VAL A 578 -9.88 11.02 -2.29
N MET A 579 -9.36 10.60 -3.45
CA MET A 579 -7.92 10.63 -3.75
C MET A 579 -7.43 11.97 -4.33
N ALA A 580 -8.30 12.72 -5.00
CA ALA A 580 -7.93 13.99 -5.65
C ALA A 580 -7.56 15.10 -4.64
N HIS A 581 -8.00 15.01 -3.38
CA HIS A 581 -7.77 16.03 -2.35
C HIS A 581 -6.47 15.88 -1.55
N ARG A 582 -5.64 14.84 -1.78
CA ARG A 582 -4.44 14.57 -0.96
C ARG A 582 -3.24 14.08 -1.78
N ALA A 583 -2.84 14.85 -2.79
CA ALA A 583 -1.64 14.60 -3.59
C ALA A 583 -0.29 14.72 -2.82
N ASP A 584 -0.32 14.93 -1.50
CA ASP A 584 0.87 15.22 -0.67
C ASP A 584 1.57 13.96 -0.11
N ILE A 585 1.30 12.76 -0.63
CA ILE A 585 2.07 11.56 -0.27
C ILE A 585 3.44 11.65 -0.95
N ASP A 586 4.44 12.17 -0.25
CA ASP A 586 5.81 12.29 -0.74
C ASP A 586 6.44 10.89 -0.91
N LEU A 587 6.34 10.35 -2.12
CA LEU A 587 6.93 9.07 -2.46
C LEU A 587 8.44 9.15 -2.71
N GLY A 588 9.10 10.29 -2.52
CA GLY A 588 10.56 10.37 -2.67
C GLY A 588 11.05 9.90 -4.04
N PHE A 589 10.21 10.03 -5.08
CA PHE A 589 10.77 10.28 -6.39
C PHE A 589 11.37 11.66 -6.24
N GLY A 590 12.70 11.77 -6.29
CA GLY A 590 13.32 13.08 -6.44
C GLY A 590 12.60 13.78 -7.59
N SER A 591 11.78 14.76 -7.26
CA SER A 591 11.18 15.70 -8.21
C SER A 591 12.27 16.58 -8.84
N ASP A 592 13.52 16.37 -8.46
CA ASP A 592 14.70 16.84 -9.18
C ASP A 592 14.77 16.09 -10.52
N GLU A 593 14.19 16.73 -11.53
CA GLU A 593 14.58 16.64 -12.94
C GLU A 593 15.14 15.26 -13.34
N VAL A 594 14.26 14.36 -13.79
CA VAL A 594 14.71 13.32 -14.71
C VAL A 594 15.18 14.06 -15.97
N ARG A 595 16.46 14.45 -15.99
CA ARG A 595 17.20 14.96 -17.15
C ARG A 595 16.88 14.05 -18.35
N GLU A 596 16.90 14.56 -19.57
CA GLU A 596 16.67 13.73 -20.77
C GLU A 596 17.52 12.44 -20.79
N ASP A 597 18.72 12.46 -20.20
CA ASP A 597 19.58 11.29 -19.97
C ASP A 597 18.93 10.18 -19.10
N GLY A 598 18.09 10.56 -18.13
CA GLY A 598 17.32 9.62 -17.31
C GLY A 598 16.15 8.98 -18.07
N ARG A 599 15.53 9.70 -19.02
CA ARG A 599 14.46 9.14 -19.86
C ARG A 599 15.00 8.10 -20.84
N ARG A 600 16.17 8.34 -21.44
CA ARG A 600 16.86 7.34 -22.27
C ARG A 600 17.18 6.07 -21.49
N LYS A 601 17.68 6.19 -20.25
CA LYS A 601 17.94 5.05 -19.37
C LYS A 601 16.71 4.22 -19.02
N ILE A 602 15.54 4.84 -18.86
CA ILE A 602 14.30 4.10 -18.53
C ILE A 602 13.76 3.35 -19.75
N HIS A 603 13.86 3.92 -20.95
CA HIS A 603 13.45 3.23 -22.18
C HIS A 603 14.25 1.94 -22.38
N ASP A 604 15.57 1.97 -22.13
CA ASP A 604 16.43 0.78 -22.21
C ASP A 604 16.05 -0.30 -21.18
N LEU A 605 15.51 0.10 -20.02
CA LEU A 605 15.04 -0.84 -19.00
C LEU A 605 13.73 -1.54 -19.39
N MET A 606 12.91 -0.95 -20.27
CA MET A 606 11.64 -1.52 -20.69
C MET A 606 11.82 -2.84 -21.47
N THR A 607 12.95 -2.99 -22.17
CA THR A 607 13.31 -4.16 -22.98
C THR A 607 14.33 -5.08 -22.28
N THR A 608 14.66 -4.80 -21.02
CA THR A 608 15.63 -5.56 -20.24
C THR A 608 14.93 -6.37 -19.14
N ASP A 609 15.43 -7.55 -18.80
CA ASP A 609 15.00 -8.25 -17.60
C ASP A 609 15.45 -7.50 -16.34
N VAL A 610 14.57 -6.61 -15.84
CA VAL A 610 14.80 -5.77 -14.66
C VAL A 610 14.98 -6.61 -13.39
N TRP A 611 14.39 -7.82 -13.31
CA TRP A 611 14.58 -8.72 -12.17
C TRP A 611 16.02 -9.22 -12.12
N ALA A 612 16.52 -9.77 -13.23
CA ALA A 612 17.88 -10.30 -13.32
C ALA A 612 18.93 -9.22 -13.01
N LYS A 613 18.73 -8.02 -13.56
CA LYS A 613 19.60 -6.87 -13.32
C LYS A 613 19.56 -6.39 -11.86
N GLY A 614 18.36 -6.33 -11.27
CA GLY A 614 18.17 -6.00 -9.85
C GLY A 614 18.81 -7.03 -8.92
N GLU A 615 18.70 -8.32 -9.23
CA GLU A 615 19.35 -9.40 -8.49
C GLU A 615 20.87 -9.35 -8.58
N GLU A 616 21.41 -9.08 -9.76
CA GLU A 616 22.85 -8.90 -9.95
C GLU A 616 23.36 -7.71 -9.11
N THR A 617 22.59 -6.62 -9.11
CA THR A 617 22.87 -5.44 -8.27
C THR A 617 22.82 -5.78 -6.78
N PHE A 618 21.87 -6.61 -6.34
CA PHE A 618 21.83 -7.11 -4.97
C PHE A 618 23.03 -7.98 -4.61
N LYS A 619 23.43 -8.91 -5.48
CA LYS A 619 24.59 -9.80 -5.25
C LYS A 619 25.88 -9.01 -5.12
N LYS A 620 26.03 -7.93 -5.90
CA LYS A 620 27.19 -7.01 -5.83
C LYS A 620 27.17 -6.13 -4.58
N LYS A 621 26.01 -5.93 -3.96
CA LYS A 621 25.86 -5.07 -2.79
C LYS A 621 26.37 -5.81 -1.56
N ASP A 622 27.56 -5.44 -1.09
CA ASP A 622 28.05 -5.90 0.20
C ASP A 622 27.16 -5.34 1.31
N LEU A 623 26.22 -6.17 1.78
CA LEU A 623 25.27 -5.81 2.85
C LEU A 623 25.99 -5.46 4.15
N LYS A 624 27.13 -6.09 4.46
CA LYS A 624 27.92 -5.75 5.65
C LYS A 624 28.51 -4.35 5.50
N LYS A 625 29.07 -4.03 4.33
CA LYS A 625 29.57 -2.69 4.03
C LYS A 625 28.45 -1.65 3.99
N SER A 626 27.28 -1.99 3.45
CA SER A 626 26.10 -1.09 3.42
C SER A 626 25.57 -0.82 4.82
N ARG A 627 25.47 -1.85 5.68
CA ARG A 627 25.10 -1.72 7.10
C ARG A 627 26.15 -0.92 7.86
N LYS A 628 27.44 -1.17 7.63
CA LYS A 628 28.55 -0.41 8.22
C LYS A 628 28.50 1.06 7.79
N ALA A 629 28.30 1.35 6.52
CA ALA A 629 28.19 2.71 6.00
C ALA A 629 26.94 3.43 6.53
N ALA A 630 25.81 2.72 6.67
CA ALA A 630 24.61 3.26 7.32
C ALA A 630 24.89 3.59 8.80
N SER A 631 25.56 2.69 9.53
CA SER A 631 26.00 2.92 10.90
C SER A 631 26.97 4.10 11.02
N GLU A 632 27.97 4.20 10.14
CA GLU A 632 28.92 5.33 10.08
C GLU A 632 28.25 6.66 9.70
N ARG A 633 27.26 6.65 8.80
CA ARG A 633 26.42 7.83 8.50
C ARG A 633 25.62 8.24 9.73
N ALA A 634 25.01 7.28 10.43
CA ALA A 634 24.32 7.55 11.68
C ALA A 634 25.28 8.12 12.73
N GLN A 635 26.50 7.58 12.85
CA GLN A 635 27.50 8.06 13.81
C GLN A 635 28.03 9.46 13.47
N ARG A 636 28.27 9.77 12.19
CA ARG A 636 28.58 11.14 11.74
C ARG A 636 27.46 12.12 12.07
N HIS A 637 26.21 11.72 11.82
CA HIS A 637 25.06 12.52 12.20
C HIS A 637 25.01 12.74 13.72
N ARG A 638 25.37 11.74 14.55
CA ARG A 638 25.50 11.90 16.01
C ARG A 638 26.55 12.94 16.40
N VAL A 639 27.74 12.91 15.79
CA VAL A 639 28.81 13.88 16.08
C VAL A 639 28.33 15.30 15.77
N VAL A 640 27.74 15.51 14.59
CA VAL A 640 27.20 16.81 14.19
C VAL A 640 26.10 17.30 15.14
N GLN A 641 25.19 16.42 15.57
CA GLN A 641 24.13 16.79 16.52
C GLN A 641 24.69 17.13 17.91
N ARG A 642 25.69 16.39 18.40
CA ARG A 642 26.39 16.70 19.66
C ARG A 642 27.11 18.04 19.59
N GLU A 643 27.79 18.35 18.50
CA GLU A 643 28.43 19.65 18.30
C GLU A 643 27.42 20.79 18.26
N LYS A 644 26.29 20.61 17.56
CA LYS A 644 25.18 21.58 17.56
C LYS A 644 24.61 21.80 18.97
N MET A 645 24.43 20.74 19.75
CA MET A 645 23.94 20.83 21.13
C MET A 645 24.94 21.52 22.05
N ARG A 646 26.24 21.21 21.94
CA ARG A 646 27.30 21.91 22.69
C ARG A 646 27.32 23.40 22.37
N ALA A 647 27.30 23.77 21.09
CA ALA A 647 27.25 25.15 20.67
C ALA A 647 25.99 25.88 21.18
N TYR A 648 24.85 25.18 21.27
CA TYR A 648 23.63 25.73 21.84
C TYR A 648 23.75 25.96 23.36
N ILE A 649 24.29 24.99 24.11
CA ILE A 649 24.53 25.12 25.56
C ILE A 649 25.49 26.28 25.83
N GLU A 650 26.60 26.35 25.11
CA GLU A 650 27.60 27.40 25.25
C GLU A 650 27.01 28.79 24.96
N ARG A 651 26.17 28.92 23.93
CA ARG A 651 25.43 30.17 23.67
C ARG A 651 24.49 30.53 24.82
N LYS A 652 23.79 29.55 25.39
CA LYS A 652 22.85 29.78 26.49
C LYS A 652 23.57 30.16 27.79
N GLU A 653 24.69 29.52 28.08
CA GLU A 653 25.55 29.87 29.22
C GLU A 653 26.15 31.26 29.04
N ASN A 654 26.70 31.57 27.87
CA ASN A 654 27.22 32.90 27.56
C ASN A 654 26.15 33.99 27.64
N ALA A 655 24.92 33.72 27.18
CA ALA A 655 23.80 34.64 27.34
C ALA A 655 23.43 34.82 28.82
N ARG A 656 23.42 33.76 29.61
CA ARG A 656 23.16 33.82 31.05
C ARG A 656 24.24 34.59 31.80
N TYR A 657 25.52 34.38 31.45
CA TYR A 657 26.64 35.16 31.98
C TYR A 657 26.60 36.63 31.55
N GLY A 658 26.15 36.92 30.32
CA GLY A 658 25.88 38.26 29.84
C GLY A 658 24.82 38.98 30.66
N MET A 659 23.66 38.35 30.85
CA MET A 659 22.58 38.88 31.70
C MET A 659 23.03 39.09 33.15
N LEU A 660 23.78 38.15 33.73
CA LEU A 660 24.33 38.32 35.09
C LEU A 660 25.33 39.47 35.20
N LYS A 661 26.07 39.77 34.13
CA LYS A 661 26.95 40.95 34.06
C LYS A 661 26.14 42.24 33.97
N GLU A 662 25.12 42.28 33.12
CA GLU A 662 24.24 43.45 32.98
C GLU A 662 23.44 43.72 34.27
N ASP A 663 22.93 42.69 34.94
CA ASP A 663 22.24 42.81 36.23
C ASP A 663 23.18 43.28 37.35
N LYS A 664 24.45 42.85 37.35
CA LYS A 664 25.45 43.35 38.30
C LYS A 664 25.82 44.81 38.03
N VAL A 665 25.94 45.21 36.77
CA VAL A 665 26.25 46.60 36.39
C VAL A 665 25.04 47.51 36.67
N GLY A 666 23.82 47.08 36.35
CA GLY A 666 22.57 47.77 36.67
C GLY A 666 22.31 47.86 38.17
N GLY A 667 22.58 46.78 38.92
CA GLY A 667 22.49 46.75 40.38
C GLY A 667 23.49 47.68 41.06
N MET A 668 24.74 47.73 40.58
CA MET A 668 25.76 48.68 41.07
C MET A 668 25.41 50.13 40.73
N ALA A 669 24.90 50.41 39.53
CA ALA A 669 24.44 51.74 39.15
C ALA A 669 23.25 52.18 40.02
N HIS A 670 22.28 51.30 40.25
CA HIS A 670 21.14 51.60 41.12
C HIS A 670 21.57 51.85 42.58
N LEU A 671 22.51 51.05 43.11
CA LEU A 671 23.07 51.27 44.44
C LEU A 671 23.83 52.60 44.54
N HIS A 672 24.57 52.97 43.49
CA HIS A 672 25.31 54.22 43.45
C HIS A 672 24.38 55.45 43.40
N THR A 673 23.29 55.37 42.64
CA THR A 673 22.25 56.41 42.59
C THR A 673 21.56 56.54 43.95
N LYS A 674 21.19 55.41 44.58
CA LYS A 674 20.55 55.39 45.90
C LYS A 674 21.48 55.91 47.00
N LEU A 675 22.79 55.64 46.91
CA LEU A 675 23.82 56.21 47.78
C LEU A 675 23.99 57.73 47.58
N GLN A 676 23.88 58.21 46.34
CA GLN A 676 23.88 59.64 46.05
C GLN A 676 22.62 60.34 46.57
N GLU A 677 21.45 59.74 46.38
CA GLU A 677 20.18 60.24 46.91
C GLU A 677 20.19 60.27 48.44
N LEU A 678 20.70 59.22 49.10
CA LEU A 678 20.86 59.18 50.55
C LEU A 678 21.87 60.23 51.06
N ARG A 679 22.97 60.47 50.33
CA ARG A 679 23.93 61.55 50.66
C ARG A 679 23.35 62.95 50.47
N MET A 680 22.45 63.12 49.50
CA MET A 680 21.76 64.39 49.26
C MET A 680 20.63 64.62 50.28
N ALA A 681 19.96 63.54 50.72
CA ALA A 681 18.92 63.58 51.74
C ALA A 681 19.47 63.73 53.17
N SER A 682 20.67 63.22 53.45
CA SER A 682 21.26 63.24 54.80
C SER A 682 21.96 64.56 55.15
N GLY A 683 21.48 65.70 54.64
CA GLY A 683 22.14 67.00 54.79
C GLY A 683 22.62 67.29 56.23
N LYS A 684 23.89 66.95 56.52
CA LYS A 684 24.86 67.61 57.42
C LYS A 684 26.01 66.70 57.86
N THR A 685 27.18 67.36 57.89
CA THR A 685 28.33 67.21 58.79
C THR A 685 29.23 65.97 58.69
N ASN A 686 30.48 66.25 58.30
CA ASN A 686 31.68 65.44 58.50
C ASN A 686 31.69 64.73 59.85
N VAL A 687 31.61 63.40 59.84
CA VAL A 687 32.03 62.56 60.96
C VAL A 687 33.07 61.59 60.41
N ASN A 688 34.31 61.74 60.88
CA ASN A 688 35.39 60.78 60.69
C ASN A 688 35.02 59.47 61.38
N VAL A 689 34.93 58.37 60.62
CA VAL A 689 34.81 57.02 61.17
C VAL A 689 36.10 56.24 60.87
N PRO A 690 36.77 55.64 61.87
CA PRO A 690 38.04 54.93 61.68
C PRO A 690 37.92 53.60 60.93
N GLN A 691 38.93 53.35 60.12
CA GLN A 691 39.11 52.29 59.14
C GLN A 691 39.53 50.95 59.78
N SER A 692 38.69 50.35 60.63
CA SER A 692 39.02 49.07 61.30
C SER A 692 37.96 47.97 61.25
N GLN A 693 36.86 48.14 60.52
CA GLN A 693 35.89 47.06 60.32
C GLN A 693 35.37 47.06 58.89
N LEU A 694 36.07 46.34 58.01
CA LEU A 694 35.56 45.82 56.74
C LEU A 694 36.69 44.99 56.15
N ASN A 695 36.79 43.72 56.55
CA ASN A 695 37.41 42.65 55.77
C ASN A 695 36.97 41.30 56.34
N HIS A 696 35.70 40.96 56.07
CA HIS A 696 35.29 39.58 55.82
C HIS A 696 34.24 39.60 54.70
N ASN A 697 34.69 39.20 53.51
CA ASN A 697 33.99 38.31 52.58
C ASN A 697 34.96 37.90 51.47
#